data_AF-A0AAV1CBG5-F1
#
_entry.id   AF-A0AAV1CBG5-F1
#
_cell.length_a   1.000
_cell.length_b   1.000
_cell.length_c   1.000
_cell.angle_alpha   90.00
_cell.angle_beta   90.00
_cell.angle_gamma   90.00
#
_symmetry.space_group_name_H-M   'P 1'
#
loop_
_entity.id
_entity.type
_entity.pdbx_description
1 polymer ?
#
loop_
_entity_poly.entity_id
_entity_poly.type
_entity_poly.pdbx_seq_one_letter_code
_entity_poly.pdbx_strand_id
1 'polypeptide(L)'
;MGEGEVKTEGICDVEDTIYVAVGKELEDGKSVLSWAIKSFSGKNICLLHVHQPNQFVSLMKEMHSASKLKYQVVKTCQELERQKMHNLMNQYILFAREVGIDPGKIWIEMSDVKKGIVRVISEHGIRWLVMGAAAEEHYSKNLSELKSSKAIFVCQQAPVSCQIWFPCKSSLIWTRCEDVGSNLSRLIKLPSRINTCTLFPQHSEEDEDKGAESLGSLDIDKTVAHDQDSAPSMMNEVNTDGSPSNSPTESQDSPCSILPSKSLDSPSSSSSFLLEDDSGELVEIDDKLDCDKLDGENPKQCGPEETLEEYRANEDVSELMHKDEASECSYVAELGQKRKKELSDLLIQQRQELEKMQDKQNEILSEHQLVENQTFFLERQLQENYDAEKELEEKIIQAVDLMISFKEKRDMLRIERDNALEEAQRYRKLIKEDAAAIPTSFSFSFLDIMEATEHLDPSMKIGEGEFGSVYKGIIRQTKVAIRMLFSGGYQSDAAFEHEVEVLSRVRHPNLVTLVGACTESRSLIYEFLENGSLEDHLAGRSKKHPLPWQLRLKIASEICSVLLFLHSKRCFIVHGNLKPSNILLDGNFVSKISNLGMTGFQNKDGRDLSRKNNLEASLYRDPRVARGRYTRESDVYSFGIVLLRLLTARPVSSLVRDVWCAMEAGSVETILDYSAGDWPLEPVKRLISLGLKCCQEDRVNRADLGTEVWPVLKPYSHLNAYLCLDSTSSHMESKGRGRIPSHFVCPIFQEVMKDPYIAADGFTYELDAIKGWLNSGHDTSPMTNLKLDNCELIPNYALYYAIQEWEQEP
;
A
#
# COMPACT_ATOMS: atom_id res chain seq x y z
N MET A 1 17.35 -27.61 9.90
CA MET A 1 15.92 -27.25 10.07
C MET A 1 15.32 -28.24 11.06
N GLY A 2 14.52 -27.79 12.02
CA GLY A 2 13.83 -28.70 12.95
C GLY A 2 12.37 -28.82 12.56
N GLU A 3 11.90 -30.03 12.30
CA GLU A 3 10.49 -30.28 11.97
C GLU A 3 9.65 -30.24 13.25
N GLY A 4 8.59 -29.43 13.25
CA GLY A 4 7.61 -29.44 14.33
C GLY A 4 6.79 -30.73 14.28
N GLU A 5 6.80 -31.50 15.36
CA GLU A 5 5.96 -32.69 15.54
C GLU A 5 4.49 -32.28 15.74
N VAL A 6 3.56 -32.85 14.98
CA VAL A 6 2.11 -32.62 15.16
C VAL A 6 1.62 -33.41 16.37
N LYS A 7 0.75 -32.81 17.18
CA LYS A 7 0.22 -33.44 18.40
C LYS A 7 -1.30 -33.43 18.42
N THR A 8 -1.85 -34.63 18.60
CA THR A 8 -3.29 -34.93 18.63
C THR A 8 -3.70 -35.38 20.03
N GLU A 9 -4.75 -34.79 20.59
CA GLU A 9 -5.41 -35.27 21.80
C GLU A 9 -6.89 -35.49 21.53
N GLY A 10 -7.33 -36.73 21.72
CA GLY A 10 -8.62 -37.25 21.26
C GLY A 10 -8.48 -38.04 19.95
N ILE A 11 -9.01 -39.28 19.92
CA ILE A 11 -9.09 -40.08 18.70
C ILE A 11 -10.32 -39.62 17.92
N CYS A 12 -10.10 -39.07 16.73
CA CYS A 12 -11.16 -38.65 15.82
C CYS A 12 -11.08 -39.50 14.55
N ASP A 13 -12.20 -40.09 14.13
CA ASP A 13 -12.31 -40.75 12.84
C ASP A 13 -12.22 -39.70 11.72
N VAL A 14 -11.17 -39.77 10.90
CA VAL A 14 -10.86 -38.76 9.87
C VAL A 14 -11.92 -38.68 8.78
N GLU A 15 -12.67 -39.77 8.54
CA GLU A 15 -13.75 -39.78 7.53
C GLU A 15 -14.97 -38.98 7.99
N ASP A 16 -15.23 -38.96 9.30
CA ASP A 16 -16.46 -38.45 9.92
C ASP A 16 -16.24 -37.23 10.84
N THR A 17 -15.03 -36.63 10.80
CA THR A 17 -14.63 -35.46 11.58
C THR A 17 -14.44 -34.22 10.71
N ILE A 18 -15.09 -33.12 11.11
CA ILE A 18 -14.92 -31.80 10.52
C ILE A 18 -13.83 -31.04 11.30
N TYR A 19 -12.74 -30.67 10.63
CA TYR A 19 -11.67 -29.91 11.24
C TYR A 19 -11.95 -28.41 11.13
N VAL A 20 -11.75 -27.66 12.21
CA VAL A 20 -12.03 -26.22 12.29
C VAL A 20 -10.75 -25.48 12.65
N ALA A 21 -10.24 -24.65 11.73
CA ALA A 21 -9.02 -23.88 11.94
C ALA A 21 -9.29 -22.63 12.80
N VAL A 22 -8.69 -22.55 14.00
CA VAL A 22 -8.94 -21.49 15.00
C VAL A 22 -7.81 -20.46 15.13
N GLY A 23 -8.16 -19.23 15.51
CA GLY A 23 -7.27 -18.07 15.61
C GLY A 23 -6.28 -18.11 16.78
N LYS A 24 -5.52 -17.03 16.97
CA LYS A 24 -4.66 -16.83 18.16
C LYS A 24 -5.42 -16.25 19.35
N GLU A 25 -6.60 -15.70 19.12
CA GLU A 25 -7.51 -15.14 20.11
C GLU A 25 -8.84 -15.88 20.03
N LEU A 26 -9.66 -15.83 21.09
CA LEU A 26 -10.88 -16.63 21.16
C LEU A 26 -11.98 -16.10 20.21
N GLU A 27 -12.16 -14.77 20.17
CA GLU A 27 -13.23 -14.12 19.38
C GLU A 27 -13.11 -14.41 17.87
N ASP A 28 -11.88 -14.34 17.33
CA ASP A 28 -11.50 -14.68 15.94
C ASP A 28 -12.15 -15.99 15.44
N GLY A 29 -12.16 -17.02 16.29
CA GLY A 29 -12.62 -18.36 15.94
C GLY A 29 -14.03 -18.69 16.39
N LYS A 30 -14.61 -17.98 17.38
CA LYS A 30 -15.99 -18.25 17.86
C LYS A 30 -17.00 -18.23 16.71
N SER A 31 -16.89 -17.28 15.79
CA SER A 31 -17.86 -17.11 14.70
C SER A 31 -17.78 -18.26 13.68
N VAL A 32 -16.55 -18.66 13.30
CA VAL A 32 -16.25 -19.81 12.42
C VAL A 32 -16.68 -21.14 13.07
N LEU A 33 -16.36 -21.34 14.35
CA LEU A 33 -16.71 -22.54 15.10
C LEU A 33 -18.22 -22.68 15.31
N SER A 34 -18.91 -21.59 15.65
CA SER A 34 -20.38 -21.56 15.74
C SER A 34 -21.04 -21.90 14.41
N TRP A 35 -20.48 -21.41 13.29
CA TRP A 35 -20.97 -21.77 11.96
C TRP A 35 -20.75 -23.26 11.63
N ALA A 36 -19.58 -23.81 11.98
CA ALA A 36 -19.28 -25.24 11.78
C ALA A 36 -20.23 -26.13 12.58
N ILE A 37 -20.39 -25.87 13.88
CA ILE A 37 -21.32 -26.57 14.78
C ILE A 37 -22.76 -26.56 14.22
N LYS A 38 -23.21 -25.40 13.74
CA LYS A 38 -24.57 -25.23 13.19
C LYS A 38 -24.76 -25.90 11.82
N SER A 39 -23.72 -26.00 11.00
CA SER A 39 -23.81 -26.49 9.62
C SER A 39 -23.56 -28.00 9.49
N PHE A 40 -22.81 -28.59 10.43
CA PHE A 40 -22.46 -30.01 10.46
C PHE A 40 -22.97 -30.69 11.74
N SER A 41 -24.22 -30.41 12.11
CA SER A 41 -24.85 -31.00 13.30
C SER A 41 -24.88 -32.54 13.20
N GLY A 42 -24.33 -33.20 14.23
CA GLY A 42 -24.22 -34.66 14.29
C GLY A 42 -22.95 -35.25 13.64
N LYS A 43 -21.98 -34.44 13.20
CA LYS A 43 -20.61 -34.90 12.90
C LYS A 43 -19.65 -34.56 14.03
N ASN A 44 -18.53 -35.28 14.11
CA ASN A 44 -17.45 -34.98 15.05
C ASN A 44 -16.75 -33.69 14.63
N ILE A 45 -16.24 -32.93 15.60
CA ILE A 45 -15.51 -31.67 15.36
C ILE A 45 -14.13 -31.76 15.99
N CYS A 46 -13.10 -31.32 15.27
CA CYS A 46 -11.72 -31.24 15.79
C CYS A 46 -11.16 -29.82 15.59
N LEU A 47 -10.63 -29.22 16.66
CA LEU A 47 -10.05 -27.89 16.66
C LEU A 47 -8.60 -27.96 16.17
N LEU A 48 -8.30 -27.32 15.05
CA LEU A 48 -6.97 -27.25 14.45
C LEU A 48 -6.33 -25.89 14.74
N HIS A 49 -5.16 -25.88 15.39
CA HIS A 49 -4.39 -24.66 15.62
C HIS A 49 -2.92 -24.80 15.22
N VAL A 50 -2.35 -23.74 14.62
CA VAL A 50 -0.91 -23.66 14.33
C VAL A 50 -0.26 -22.66 15.28
N HIS A 51 0.39 -23.19 16.32
CA HIS A 51 1.14 -22.37 17.25
C HIS A 51 2.37 -21.80 16.52
N GLN A 52 2.53 -20.48 16.58
CA GLN A 52 3.65 -19.77 15.99
C GLN A 52 4.53 -19.23 17.13
N PRO A 53 5.67 -19.87 17.42
CA PRO A 53 6.58 -19.44 18.49
C PRO A 53 7.09 -18.02 18.25
N ASN A 54 7.41 -17.31 19.33
CA ASN A 54 7.89 -15.95 19.25
C ASN A 54 9.24 -15.84 18.51
N GLN A 55 9.36 -14.85 17.62
CA GLN A 55 10.57 -14.62 16.82
C GLN A 55 11.80 -14.31 17.70
N PHE A 56 11.60 -13.64 18.83
CA PHE A 56 12.68 -13.36 19.79
C PHE A 56 13.26 -14.64 20.41
N VAL A 57 12.38 -15.60 20.77
CA VAL A 57 12.77 -16.92 21.29
C VAL A 57 13.46 -17.77 20.22
N SER A 58 13.12 -17.55 18.94
CA SER A 58 13.77 -18.19 17.80
C SER A 58 15.17 -17.64 17.55
N LEU A 59 15.34 -16.30 17.55
CA LEU A 59 16.64 -15.64 17.40
C LEU A 59 17.62 -16.01 18.52
N MET A 60 17.17 -16.07 19.78
CA MET A 60 18.01 -16.53 20.90
C MET A 60 18.41 -18.01 20.81
N LYS A 61 17.76 -18.81 19.96
CA LYS A 61 18.10 -20.23 19.72
C LYS A 61 19.19 -20.40 18.67
N GLU A 62 19.44 -19.38 17.84
CA GLU A 62 20.40 -19.41 16.74
C GLU A 62 21.77 -18.82 17.12
N MET A 63 21.88 -18.03 18.18
CA MET A 63 23.18 -17.51 18.65
C MET A 63 24.02 -18.59 19.36
N HIS A 64 25.15 -18.98 18.77
CA HIS A 64 25.99 -20.13 19.19
C HIS A 64 26.84 -19.92 20.47
N SER A 65 26.36 -19.15 21.46
CA SER A 65 27.06 -18.95 22.75
C SER A 65 26.09 -19.12 23.93
N ALA A 66 26.08 -20.35 24.47
CA ALA A 66 25.10 -20.81 25.46
C ALA A 66 25.68 -20.86 26.88
N SER A 67 25.31 -19.88 27.71
CA SER A 67 25.38 -20.06 29.17
C SER A 67 24.19 -20.91 29.65
N LYS A 68 24.39 -21.66 30.74
CA LYS A 68 23.38 -22.59 31.30
C LYS A 68 22.05 -21.88 31.65
N LEU A 69 22.14 -20.62 32.08
CA LEU A 69 21.00 -19.73 32.34
C LEU A 69 20.21 -19.38 31.06
N LYS A 70 20.88 -19.03 29.94
CA LYS A 70 20.19 -18.73 28.66
C LYS A 70 19.34 -19.90 28.20
N TYR A 71 19.85 -21.13 28.30
CA TYR A 71 19.08 -22.34 27.96
C TYR A 71 17.85 -22.53 28.86
N GLN A 72 17.98 -22.27 30.18
CA GLN A 72 16.85 -22.34 31.10
C GLN A 72 15.78 -21.28 30.78
N VAL A 73 16.17 -20.03 30.51
CA VAL A 73 15.24 -18.93 30.15
C VAL A 73 14.53 -19.21 28.82
N VAL A 74 15.25 -19.67 27.80
CA VAL A 74 14.63 -20.08 26.52
C VAL A 74 13.63 -21.22 26.74
N LYS A 75 13.95 -22.19 27.60
CA LYS A 75 13.05 -23.31 27.92
C LYS A 75 11.80 -22.87 28.71
N THR A 76 11.93 -21.99 29.69
CA THR A 76 10.77 -21.49 30.47
C THR A 76 9.86 -20.58 29.64
N CYS A 77 10.43 -19.75 28.74
CA CYS A 77 9.63 -18.99 27.78
C CYS A 77 8.84 -19.90 26.82
N GLN A 78 9.47 -20.95 26.27
CA GLN A 78 8.78 -21.93 25.41
C GLN A 78 7.65 -22.66 26.16
N GLU A 79 7.89 -23.05 27.42
CA GLU A 79 6.86 -23.68 28.25
C GLU A 79 5.69 -22.73 28.55
N LEU A 80 5.96 -21.45 28.82
CA LEU A 80 4.92 -20.44 29.03
C LEU A 80 4.11 -20.14 27.75
N GLU A 81 4.75 -20.13 26.57
CA GLU A 81 4.06 -20.00 25.27
C GLU A 81 3.17 -21.23 24.99
N ARG A 82 3.62 -22.45 25.35
CA ARG A 82 2.82 -23.68 25.30
C ARG A 82 1.66 -23.69 26.29
N GLN A 83 1.84 -23.19 27.52
CA GLN A 83 0.76 -23.09 28.51
C GLN A 83 -0.32 -22.11 28.05
N LYS A 84 0.06 -20.96 27.49
CA LYS A 84 -0.90 -20.03 26.84
C LYS A 84 -1.65 -20.70 25.69
N MET A 85 -0.98 -21.54 24.89
CA MET A 85 -1.62 -22.30 23.82
C MET A 85 -2.64 -23.32 24.34
N HIS A 86 -2.28 -24.11 25.36
CA HIS A 86 -3.21 -25.07 25.96
C HIS A 86 -4.42 -24.36 26.61
N ASN A 87 -4.21 -23.22 27.25
CA ASN A 87 -5.30 -22.43 27.81
C ASN A 87 -6.26 -21.90 26.73
N LEU A 88 -5.74 -21.40 25.60
CA LEU A 88 -6.57 -20.97 24.46
C LEU A 88 -7.38 -22.13 23.87
N MET A 89 -6.75 -23.28 23.62
CA MET A 89 -7.45 -24.46 23.09
C MET A 89 -8.51 -24.97 24.07
N ASN A 90 -8.25 -24.93 25.38
CA ASN A 90 -9.23 -25.28 26.41
C ASN A 90 -10.41 -24.29 26.45
N GLN A 91 -10.20 -22.99 26.20
CA GLN A 91 -11.30 -22.02 26.06
C GLN A 91 -12.19 -22.32 24.84
N TYR A 92 -11.61 -22.70 23.71
CA TYR A 92 -12.38 -23.15 22.53
C TYR A 92 -13.17 -24.44 22.80
N ILE A 93 -12.60 -25.39 23.54
CA ILE A 93 -13.31 -26.63 23.97
C ILE A 93 -14.48 -26.29 24.91
N LEU A 94 -14.28 -25.40 25.89
CA LEU A 94 -15.35 -24.95 26.80
C LEU A 94 -16.49 -24.28 26.03
N PHE A 95 -16.18 -23.37 25.10
CA PHE A 95 -17.17 -22.72 24.23
C PHE A 95 -17.94 -23.73 23.36
N ALA A 96 -17.29 -24.77 22.81
CA ALA A 96 -18.00 -25.82 22.08
C ALA A 96 -18.91 -26.66 22.99
N ARG A 97 -18.49 -26.92 24.24
CA ARG A 97 -19.28 -27.64 25.26
C ARG A 97 -20.49 -26.85 25.73
N GLU A 98 -20.42 -25.52 25.80
CA GLU A 98 -21.59 -24.65 26.03
C GLU A 98 -22.65 -24.79 24.92
N VAL A 99 -22.24 -25.12 23.69
CA VAL A 99 -23.13 -25.42 22.55
C VAL A 99 -23.47 -26.93 22.45
N GLY A 100 -22.98 -27.75 23.40
CA GLY A 100 -23.34 -29.17 23.53
C GLY A 100 -22.49 -30.16 22.73
N ILE A 101 -21.29 -29.77 22.27
CA ILE A 101 -20.34 -30.66 21.57
C ILE A 101 -19.03 -30.74 22.34
N ASP A 102 -18.42 -31.93 22.41
CA ASP A 102 -17.06 -32.13 22.94
C ASP A 102 -16.06 -32.36 21.79
N PRO A 103 -15.32 -31.33 21.33
CA PRO A 103 -14.44 -31.45 20.18
C PRO A 103 -13.05 -32.00 20.55
N GLY A 104 -12.46 -32.78 19.64
CA GLY A 104 -11.04 -33.13 19.70
C GLY A 104 -10.14 -31.91 19.43
N LYS A 105 -8.84 -32.04 19.65
CA LYS A 105 -7.86 -30.98 19.32
C LYS A 105 -6.58 -31.53 18.66
N ILE A 106 -6.09 -30.79 17.68
CA ILE A 106 -4.84 -31.04 16.95
C ILE A 106 -4.05 -29.74 16.83
N TRP A 107 -2.74 -29.80 17.09
CA TRP A 107 -1.88 -28.63 16.99
C TRP A 107 -0.46 -28.95 16.51
N ILE A 108 0.20 -27.94 15.94
CA ILE A 108 1.57 -28.02 15.42
C ILE A 108 2.32 -26.72 15.74
N GLU A 109 3.63 -26.81 16.01
CA GLU A 109 4.51 -25.64 16.16
C GLU A 109 5.18 -25.31 14.81
N MET A 110 4.81 -24.18 14.18
CA MET A 110 5.43 -23.73 12.93
C MET A 110 5.54 -22.20 12.82
N SER A 111 6.65 -21.74 12.25
CA SER A 111 6.92 -20.31 12.02
C SER A 111 5.98 -19.67 10.97
N ASP A 112 5.40 -20.45 10.06
CA ASP A 112 4.45 -20.00 9.03
C ASP A 112 3.09 -20.74 9.18
N VAL A 113 2.08 -20.02 9.68
CA VAL A 113 0.74 -20.53 9.99
C VAL A 113 0.05 -21.17 8.78
N LYS A 114 0.13 -20.54 7.61
CA LYS A 114 -0.55 -21.03 6.39
C LYS A 114 0.08 -22.32 5.86
N LYS A 115 1.39 -22.51 6.03
CA LYS A 115 2.09 -23.78 5.74
C LYS A 115 1.77 -24.85 6.78
N GLY A 116 1.65 -24.48 8.06
CA GLY A 116 1.26 -25.42 9.12
C GLY A 116 -0.12 -26.04 8.90
N ILE A 117 -1.11 -25.25 8.45
CA ILE A 117 -2.44 -25.77 8.09
C ILE A 117 -2.32 -26.80 6.95
N VAL A 118 -1.63 -26.47 5.85
CA VAL A 118 -1.42 -27.37 4.70
C VAL A 118 -0.68 -28.65 5.10
N ARG A 119 0.33 -28.55 5.97
CA ARG A 119 1.08 -29.69 6.50
C ARG A 119 0.19 -30.62 7.31
N VAL A 120 -0.59 -30.09 8.26
CA VAL A 120 -1.50 -30.90 9.09
C VAL A 120 -2.57 -31.59 8.23
N ILE A 121 -3.13 -30.92 7.21
CA ILE A 121 -4.05 -31.56 6.25
C ILE A 121 -3.40 -32.77 5.57
N SER A 122 -2.15 -32.60 5.12
CA SER A 122 -1.43 -33.62 4.36
C SER A 122 -1.00 -34.80 5.23
N GLU A 123 -0.50 -34.55 6.44
CA GLU A 123 -0.02 -35.58 7.37
C GLU A 123 -1.15 -36.37 8.04
N HIS A 124 -2.34 -35.76 8.22
CA HIS A 124 -3.49 -36.39 8.87
C HIS A 124 -4.62 -36.76 7.90
N GLY A 125 -4.41 -36.60 6.58
CA GLY A 125 -5.38 -36.97 5.55
C GLY A 125 -6.72 -36.24 5.65
N ILE A 126 -6.73 -34.99 6.14
CA ILE A 126 -7.96 -34.27 6.48
C ILE A 126 -8.83 -34.08 5.24
N ARG A 127 -9.99 -34.76 5.22
CA ARG A 127 -10.98 -34.69 4.14
C ARG A 127 -11.87 -33.44 4.20
N TRP A 128 -12.10 -32.91 5.41
CA TRP A 128 -13.09 -31.87 5.67
C TRP A 128 -12.53 -30.74 6.54
N LEU A 129 -12.46 -29.52 6.01
CA LEU A 129 -11.91 -28.36 6.72
C LEU A 129 -12.83 -27.13 6.67
N VAL A 130 -12.96 -26.42 7.80
CA VAL A 130 -13.64 -25.13 7.91
C VAL A 130 -12.65 -24.07 8.40
N MET A 131 -12.56 -22.93 7.70
CA MET A 131 -11.66 -21.82 8.10
C MET A 131 -12.17 -20.44 7.64
N GLY A 132 -11.90 -19.39 8.42
CA GLY A 132 -12.43 -18.04 8.14
C GLY A 132 -12.00 -17.46 6.78
N ALA A 133 -12.97 -16.96 5.99
CA ALA A 133 -12.76 -16.35 4.68
C ALA A 133 -11.98 -15.01 4.71
N ALA A 134 -12.06 -14.30 5.84
CA ALA A 134 -11.45 -13.01 6.12
C ALA A 134 -11.12 -12.92 7.62
N ALA A 135 -10.30 -11.93 8.02
CA ALA A 135 -10.26 -11.50 9.42
C ALA A 135 -11.53 -10.69 9.75
N GLU A 136 -11.99 -10.73 11.00
CA GLU A 136 -13.23 -10.07 11.45
C GLU A 136 -13.24 -8.55 11.15
N GLU A 137 -12.07 -7.89 11.24
CA GLU A 137 -11.83 -6.47 10.94
C GLU A 137 -12.11 -6.04 9.49
N HIS A 138 -12.20 -6.98 8.55
CA HIS A 138 -12.40 -6.69 7.11
C HIS A 138 -13.75 -7.19 6.60
N TYR A 139 -14.71 -7.38 7.51
CA TYR A 139 -16.03 -7.88 7.22
C TYR A 139 -16.91 -6.88 6.43
N SER A 140 -17.53 -7.38 5.37
CA SER A 140 -18.69 -6.77 4.72
C SER A 140 -19.75 -7.83 4.49
N LYS A 141 -21.02 -7.48 4.66
CA LYS A 141 -22.16 -8.39 4.38
C LYS A 141 -22.22 -8.83 2.91
N ASN A 142 -21.50 -8.16 2.01
CA ASN A 142 -21.45 -8.42 0.57
C ASN A 142 -20.10 -9.03 0.14
N LEU A 143 -19.45 -9.85 0.99
CA LEU A 143 -18.25 -10.61 0.56
C LEU A 143 -18.66 -11.72 -0.40
N SER A 144 -18.18 -11.65 -1.65
CA SER A 144 -18.31 -12.69 -2.68
C SER A 144 -17.02 -13.47 -2.94
N GLU A 145 -15.91 -13.07 -2.31
CA GLU A 145 -14.54 -13.50 -2.63
C GLU A 145 -13.71 -13.72 -1.35
N LEU A 146 -12.71 -14.61 -1.43
CA LEU A 146 -11.74 -14.84 -0.37
C LEU A 146 -10.79 -13.64 -0.24
N LYS A 147 -10.67 -13.08 0.97
CA LYS A 147 -9.77 -11.93 1.24
C LYS A 147 -8.65 -12.23 2.23
N SER A 148 -8.76 -13.29 3.02
CA SER A 148 -7.66 -13.75 3.88
C SER A 148 -6.53 -14.37 3.05
N SER A 149 -5.33 -13.81 3.13
CA SER A 149 -4.13 -14.36 2.48
C SER A 149 -3.77 -15.76 2.98
N LYS A 150 -4.18 -16.11 4.21
CA LYS A 150 -4.12 -17.48 4.74
C LYS A 150 -5.12 -18.39 4.04
N ALA A 151 -6.36 -17.93 3.86
CA ALA A 151 -7.42 -18.69 3.19
C ALA A 151 -7.11 -18.95 1.72
N ILE A 152 -6.67 -17.94 0.97
CA ILE A 152 -6.28 -18.08 -0.44
C ILE A 152 -5.14 -19.11 -0.59
N PHE A 153 -4.10 -19.02 0.25
CA PHE A 153 -2.98 -19.96 0.21
C PHE A 153 -3.42 -21.41 0.53
N VAL A 154 -4.21 -21.63 1.58
CA VAL A 154 -4.68 -22.98 1.93
C VAL A 154 -5.62 -23.53 0.85
N CYS A 155 -6.49 -22.69 0.27
CA CYS A 155 -7.36 -23.05 -0.86
C CYS A 155 -6.56 -23.52 -2.10
N GLN A 156 -5.39 -22.92 -2.35
CA GLN A 156 -4.51 -23.27 -3.47
C GLN A 156 -3.55 -24.44 -3.19
N GLN A 157 -3.10 -24.61 -1.94
CA GLN A 157 -1.95 -25.48 -1.61
C GLN A 157 -2.30 -26.72 -0.78
N ALA A 158 -3.50 -26.82 -0.19
CA ALA A 158 -3.94 -28.04 0.46
C ALA A 158 -4.25 -29.15 -0.57
N PRO A 159 -3.99 -30.44 -0.28
CA PRO A 159 -4.32 -31.57 -1.15
C PRO A 159 -5.73 -31.52 -1.73
N VAL A 160 -5.92 -31.94 -2.99
CA VAL A 160 -7.23 -31.85 -3.68
C VAL A 160 -8.35 -32.66 -3.00
N SER A 161 -7.99 -33.75 -2.32
CA SER A 161 -8.88 -34.60 -1.52
C SER A 161 -9.42 -33.96 -0.23
N CYS A 162 -9.05 -32.71 0.05
CA CYS A 162 -9.55 -31.93 1.18
C CYS A 162 -10.60 -30.92 0.70
N GLN A 163 -11.87 -31.15 1.03
CA GLN A 163 -12.94 -30.18 0.78
C GLN A 163 -12.93 -29.11 1.88
N ILE A 164 -12.92 -27.83 1.46
CA ILE A 164 -12.72 -26.70 2.35
C ILE A 164 -13.89 -25.71 2.26
N TRP A 165 -14.50 -25.39 3.39
CA TRP A 165 -15.52 -24.36 3.52
C TRP A 165 -14.95 -23.08 4.14
N PHE A 166 -15.33 -21.94 3.57
CA PHE A 166 -14.89 -20.62 4.01
C PHE A 166 -16.08 -19.78 4.48
N PRO A 167 -16.54 -19.95 5.73
CA PRO A 167 -17.55 -19.08 6.31
C PRO A 167 -16.99 -17.71 6.72
N CYS A 168 -17.90 -16.77 6.92
CA CYS A 168 -17.65 -15.54 7.66
C CYS A 168 -18.93 -15.21 8.45
N LYS A 169 -18.81 -15.16 9.79
CA LYS A 169 -19.94 -15.06 10.72
C LYS A 169 -21.01 -16.11 10.43
N SER A 170 -22.24 -15.73 10.12
CA SER A 170 -23.36 -16.66 9.86
C SER A 170 -23.43 -17.21 8.43
N SER A 171 -22.57 -16.76 7.52
CA SER A 171 -22.72 -16.97 6.07
C SER A 171 -21.54 -17.73 5.48
N LEU A 172 -21.82 -18.65 4.54
CA LEU A 172 -20.80 -19.31 3.73
C LEU A 172 -20.40 -18.39 2.56
N ILE A 173 -19.11 -18.10 2.41
CA ILE A 173 -18.60 -17.21 1.35
C ILE A 173 -18.08 -18.02 0.15
N TRP A 174 -17.31 -19.07 0.40
CA TRP A 174 -16.69 -19.90 -0.64
C TRP A 174 -16.62 -21.37 -0.22
N THR A 175 -16.51 -22.28 -1.17
CA THR A 175 -16.23 -23.71 -0.91
C THR A 175 -15.36 -24.28 -2.03
N ARG A 176 -14.35 -25.05 -1.65
CA ARG A 176 -13.49 -25.81 -2.57
C ARG A 176 -13.96 -27.26 -2.58
N CYS A 177 -14.79 -27.63 -3.55
CA CYS A 177 -15.24 -29.01 -3.78
C CYS A 177 -14.28 -29.75 -4.73
N GLU A 178 -14.28 -31.08 -4.66
CA GLU A 178 -13.67 -31.95 -5.66
C GLU A 178 -14.60 -32.08 -6.88
N ASP A 179 -14.05 -32.04 -8.11
CA ASP A 179 -14.83 -32.00 -9.35
C ASP A 179 -15.29 -33.41 -9.79
N VAL A 180 -16.10 -34.04 -8.93
CA VAL A 180 -16.67 -35.37 -9.19
C VAL A 180 -17.97 -35.22 -9.99
N GLY A 181 -17.86 -35.49 -11.29
CA GLY A 181 -18.98 -35.37 -12.23
C GLY A 181 -20.23 -36.16 -11.81
N SER A 182 -21.35 -35.44 -11.68
CA SER A 182 -22.71 -36.00 -11.60
C SER A 182 -22.95 -37.08 -10.53
N ASN A 183 -23.06 -36.70 -9.24
CA ASN A 183 -24.22 -37.02 -8.36
C ASN A 183 -23.96 -36.66 -6.88
N LEU A 184 -24.33 -35.44 -6.46
CA LEU A 184 -24.52 -35.14 -5.02
C LEU A 184 -25.71 -34.19 -4.74
N SER A 185 -26.79 -34.35 -5.50
CA SER A 185 -28.10 -33.72 -5.22
C SER A 185 -28.89 -34.41 -4.08
N ARG A 186 -28.22 -35.25 -3.29
CA ARG A 186 -28.70 -35.90 -2.05
C ARG A 186 -27.59 -35.81 -1.00
N LEU A 187 -27.98 -35.62 0.26
CA LEU A 187 -27.12 -35.47 1.45
C LEU A 187 -26.32 -34.15 1.54
N ILE A 188 -27.03 -33.02 1.55
CA ILE A 188 -27.15 -32.13 2.74
C ILE A 188 -28.37 -31.22 2.53
N LYS A 189 -29.32 -31.22 3.48
CA LYS A 189 -30.46 -30.28 3.48
C LYS A 189 -30.16 -29.14 4.45
N LEU A 190 -29.55 -28.06 3.95
CA LEU A 190 -29.59 -26.76 4.65
C LEU A 190 -30.97 -26.12 4.43
N PRO A 191 -31.58 -25.51 5.46
CA PRO A 191 -32.98 -25.05 5.40
C PRO A 191 -33.14 -23.82 4.50
N SER A 192 -34.19 -23.86 3.68
CA SER A 192 -34.56 -22.79 2.75
C SER A 192 -35.13 -21.56 3.45
N ARG A 193 -34.61 -20.38 3.11
CA ARG A 193 -35.23 -19.03 3.22
C ARG A 193 -35.99 -18.72 4.52
N ILE A 194 -35.37 -17.93 5.39
CA ILE A 194 -36.12 -17.09 6.34
C ILE A 194 -36.77 -15.94 5.55
N ASN A 195 -37.98 -16.17 5.04
CA ASN A 195 -38.86 -15.09 4.57
C ASN A 195 -39.61 -14.52 5.78
N THR A 196 -39.26 -13.32 6.23
CA THR A 196 -40.06 -12.56 7.20
C THR A 196 -41.26 -11.91 6.50
N CYS A 197 -42.41 -12.59 6.42
CA CYS A 197 -43.70 -11.98 6.04
C CYS A 197 -44.91 -12.86 6.44
N THR A 198 -45.33 -12.76 7.71
CA THR A 198 -46.61 -13.25 8.24
C THR A 198 -46.94 -12.47 9.51
N LEU A 199 -48.17 -12.12 9.86
CA LEU A 199 -49.46 -12.05 9.13
C LEU A 199 -50.42 -11.29 10.05
N PHE A 200 -51.32 -10.46 9.52
CA PHE A 200 -52.61 -10.11 10.14
C PHE A 200 -53.64 -9.87 9.03
N PRO A 201 -54.95 -10.10 9.28
CA PRO A 201 -55.72 -10.91 8.35
C PRO A 201 -56.64 -10.09 7.46
N GLN A 202 -56.98 -10.66 6.31
CA GLN A 202 -58.15 -10.22 5.57
C GLN A 202 -59.42 -10.76 6.23
N HIS A 203 -60.45 -9.92 6.32
CA HIS A 203 -61.82 -10.36 6.16
C HIS A 203 -62.44 -9.60 4.98
N SER A 204 -63.46 -10.23 4.42
CA SER A 204 -64.35 -9.79 3.34
C SER A 204 -65.14 -8.51 3.74
N GLU A 205 -65.94 -7.84 2.88
CA GLU A 205 -66.79 -8.30 1.76
C GLU A 205 -66.78 -7.34 0.55
N GLU A 206 -67.83 -7.43 -0.28
CA GLU A 206 -68.16 -6.61 -1.47
C GLU A 206 -68.39 -5.11 -1.09
N ASP A 207 -68.47 -4.11 -2.00
CA ASP A 207 -69.53 -3.95 -3.01
C ASP A 207 -69.25 -2.79 -4.02
N GLU A 208 -70.25 -2.40 -4.84
CA GLU A 208 -70.16 -1.48 -5.99
C GLU A 208 -70.14 0.06 -5.73
N ASP A 209 -69.75 0.81 -6.78
CA ASP A 209 -70.42 2.04 -7.31
C ASP A 209 -69.91 3.49 -7.02
N LYS A 210 -70.40 4.44 -7.87
CA LYS A 210 -70.28 5.93 -7.96
C LYS A 210 -69.92 6.68 -6.65
N GLY A 211 -69.15 7.78 -6.60
CA GLY A 211 -69.03 8.92 -7.52
C GLY A 211 -69.34 10.28 -6.81
N ALA A 212 -68.52 11.31 -7.05
CA ALA A 212 -68.73 12.76 -6.77
C ALA A 212 -68.73 13.33 -5.31
N GLU A 213 -68.24 14.58 -5.22
CA GLU A 213 -68.70 15.78 -4.45
C GLU A 213 -69.43 15.66 -3.07
N SER A 214 -69.31 16.60 -2.10
CA SER A 214 -68.45 17.79 -1.87
C SER A 214 -68.76 18.40 -0.46
N LEU A 215 -67.88 19.27 0.08
CA LEU A 215 -68.05 20.15 1.27
C LEU A 215 -68.22 19.45 2.65
N GLY A 216 -67.91 20.08 3.81
CA GLY A 216 -67.34 21.42 4.07
C GLY A 216 -67.18 21.71 5.59
N SER A 217 -66.97 22.98 5.96
CA SER A 217 -66.62 23.54 7.31
C SER A 217 -65.09 23.66 7.55
N LEU A 218 -64.43 24.83 7.45
CA LEU A 218 -64.52 26.10 8.23
C LEU A 218 -63.88 25.97 9.64
N ASP A 219 -63.05 26.90 10.16
CA ASP A 219 -62.75 28.27 9.67
C ASP A 219 -61.47 28.95 10.25
N ILE A 220 -61.14 30.14 9.69
CA ILE A 220 -60.42 31.32 10.25
C ILE A 220 -58.92 31.23 10.71
N ASP A 221 -58.05 31.68 9.77
CA ASP A 221 -57.09 32.83 9.81
C ASP A 221 -56.13 33.12 11.02
N LYS A 222 -55.39 34.25 10.92
CA LYS A 222 -54.06 34.52 11.53
C LYS A 222 -54.02 35.53 12.70
N THR A 223 -52.77 35.75 13.15
CA THR A 223 -52.12 36.98 13.69
C THR A 223 -52.09 37.26 15.19
N VAL A 224 -50.88 37.11 15.75
CA VAL A 224 -50.10 38.09 16.55
C VAL A 224 -50.80 38.81 17.72
N ALA A 225 -50.34 38.54 18.96
CA ALA A 225 -49.82 39.57 19.87
C ALA A 225 -49.13 39.02 21.15
N HIS A 226 -47.93 39.54 21.41
CA HIS A 226 -47.36 39.97 22.71
C HIS A 226 -46.86 39.03 23.84
N ASP A 227 -45.90 39.65 24.57
CA ASP A 227 -45.25 39.42 25.87
C ASP A 227 -44.45 38.12 26.09
N GLN A 228 -43.13 38.11 26.37
CA GLN A 228 -42.17 38.94 27.16
C GLN A 228 -41.93 38.45 28.59
N ASP A 229 -40.77 37.81 28.81
CA ASP A 229 -39.76 38.13 29.84
C ASP A 229 -38.61 37.09 29.81
N SER A 230 -37.39 37.34 30.28
CA SER A 230 -36.53 38.54 30.21
C SER A 230 -35.09 38.14 30.56
N ALA A 231 -34.09 38.89 30.08
CA ALA A 231 -32.67 38.71 30.42
C ALA A 231 -32.12 39.92 31.19
N PRO A 232 -30.91 39.85 31.75
CA PRO A 232 -30.13 41.04 32.04
C PRO A 232 -28.80 41.13 31.27
N SER A 233 -28.39 42.36 31.00
CA SER A 233 -27.06 42.81 30.56
C SER A 233 -26.06 42.81 31.75
N MET A 234 -24.83 43.33 31.74
CA MET A 234 -24.12 44.38 30.96
C MET A 234 -22.59 44.13 31.11
N MET A 235 -21.59 44.83 30.54
CA MET A 235 -21.45 46.20 30.01
C MET A 235 -20.53 46.26 28.76
N ASN A 236 -20.27 47.46 28.25
CA ASN A 236 -19.26 47.82 27.25
C ASN A 236 -18.62 49.16 27.65
N GLU A 237 -17.36 49.39 27.28
CA GLU A 237 -16.73 50.69 26.94
C GLU A 237 -15.33 50.34 26.33
N VAL A 238 -14.78 50.80 25.20
CA VAL A 238 -14.97 51.89 24.19
C VAL A 238 -13.67 52.73 24.12
N ASN A 239 -12.98 52.65 22.96
CA ASN A 239 -12.21 53.66 22.17
C ASN A 239 -11.41 54.78 22.90
N THR A 240 -10.27 55.32 22.41
CA THR A 240 -9.62 55.32 21.07
C THR A 240 -8.13 55.76 21.14
N ASP A 241 -7.44 55.72 19.99
CA ASP A 241 -6.24 56.51 19.56
C ASP A 241 -4.85 55.84 19.51
N GLY A 242 -4.05 56.23 18.50
CA GLY A 242 -2.58 56.10 18.50
C GLY A 242 -1.90 55.18 17.45
N SER A 243 -1.73 55.66 16.21
CA SER A 243 -0.63 55.25 15.30
C SER A 243 0.48 56.34 15.32
N PRO A 244 1.71 56.19 14.74
CA PRO A 244 2.23 55.13 13.85
C PRO A 244 3.70 54.67 14.13
N SER A 245 4.25 53.82 13.23
CA SER A 245 5.70 53.57 12.96
C SER A 245 6.50 52.83 14.07
N ASN A 246 7.65 52.16 13.83
CA ASN A 246 8.58 52.08 12.68
C ASN A 246 9.03 50.61 12.39
N SER A 247 9.76 50.43 11.28
CA SER A 247 10.49 49.20 10.89
C SER A 247 12.04 49.35 11.10
N PRO A 248 12.95 48.59 10.48
CA PRO A 248 13.46 47.30 11.01
C PRO A 248 15.01 47.17 11.06
N THR A 249 15.51 46.11 11.70
CA THR A 249 16.83 45.45 11.49
C THR A 249 16.75 44.03 12.09
N GLU A 250 17.15 42.93 11.43
CA GLU A 250 18.53 42.44 11.19
C GLU A 250 19.34 42.29 12.49
N SER A 251 19.98 41.16 12.83
CA SER A 251 20.60 40.09 12.02
C SER A 251 20.69 38.78 12.85
N GLN A 252 20.39 37.61 12.27
CA GLN A 252 21.31 36.55 11.76
C GLN A 252 22.17 35.75 12.76
N ASP A 253 22.26 34.45 12.41
CA ASP A 253 23.26 33.43 12.75
C ASP A 253 23.38 32.80 14.16
N SER A 254 23.71 31.50 14.10
CA SER A 254 24.09 30.55 15.16
C SER A 254 25.59 30.19 14.93
N PRO A 255 26.22 29.12 15.48
CA PRO A 255 25.76 28.10 16.44
C PRO A 255 26.76 27.67 17.56
N CYS A 256 26.25 26.87 18.50
CA CYS A 256 26.90 25.75 19.24
C CYS A 256 28.27 25.88 19.98
N SER A 257 28.38 25.09 21.06
CA SER A 257 29.55 24.26 21.48
C SER A 257 30.28 24.61 22.80
N ILE A 258 30.22 23.64 23.73
CA ILE A 258 31.36 23.04 24.47
C ILE A 258 31.93 23.73 25.75
N LEU A 259 31.52 23.15 26.90
CA LEU A 259 32.31 22.83 28.13
C LEU A 259 32.91 24.05 28.94
N PRO A 260 33.66 23.87 30.06
CA PRO A 260 33.05 24.17 31.37
C PRO A 260 33.96 24.90 32.39
N SER A 261 33.50 24.98 33.66
CA SER A 261 34.25 24.66 34.90
C SER A 261 34.26 25.71 36.04
N LYS A 262 34.48 25.18 37.25
CA LYS A 262 34.96 25.83 38.49
C LYS A 262 34.06 26.86 39.21
N SER A 263 33.56 26.41 40.36
CA SER A 263 33.82 27.10 41.64
C SER A 263 34.22 26.07 42.69
N LEU A 264 35.27 26.35 43.46
CA LEU A 264 35.59 25.68 44.72
C LEU A 264 35.09 26.58 45.86
N ASP A 265 34.62 25.99 46.96
CA ASP A 265 35.24 26.17 48.28
C ASP A 265 34.57 25.30 49.35
N SER A 266 35.32 25.05 50.43
CA SER A 266 34.86 24.33 51.64
C SER A 266 34.79 25.31 52.82
N PRO A 267 34.18 24.94 53.96
CA PRO A 267 35.02 24.29 54.98
C PRO A 267 34.31 23.21 55.83
N SER A 268 35.13 22.52 56.64
CA SER A 268 34.76 21.46 57.58
C SER A 268 34.12 21.94 58.90
N SER A 269 33.37 21.05 59.54
CA SER A 269 33.20 21.02 61.01
C SER A 269 33.62 19.64 61.55
N SER A 270 34.08 19.57 62.80
CA SER A 270 34.91 18.44 63.28
C SER A 270 34.56 17.99 64.70
N SER A 271 34.43 16.67 64.90
CA SER A 271 34.48 15.99 66.20
C SER A 271 34.58 14.47 66.00
N SER A 272 35.05 13.66 66.95
CA SER A 272 36.27 13.70 67.79
C SER A 272 36.31 12.41 68.64
N PHE A 273 37.46 12.12 69.29
CA PHE A 273 37.73 10.96 70.16
C PHE A 273 37.81 9.57 69.46
N LEU A 274 38.52 8.56 69.99
CA LEU A 274 39.85 8.47 70.64
C LEU A 274 40.11 6.99 71.02
N LEU A 275 41.22 6.74 71.72
CA LEU A 275 41.81 5.47 72.19
C LEU A 275 42.84 4.88 71.20
N GLU A 276 44.07 4.51 71.58
CA GLU A 276 44.61 3.89 72.82
C GLU A 276 44.15 2.42 72.97
N ASP A 277 45.01 1.45 73.33
CA ASP A 277 46.47 1.36 73.27
C ASP A 277 46.84 -0.15 73.29
N ASP A 278 48.14 -0.43 73.30
CA ASP A 278 48.78 -1.62 73.89
C ASP A 278 48.60 -3.00 73.22
N SER A 279 49.69 -3.78 73.28
CA SER A 279 49.66 -5.23 73.19
C SER A 279 50.82 -5.88 73.98
N GLY A 280 50.83 -5.71 75.30
CA GLY A 280 51.32 -6.73 76.22
C GLY A 280 52.82 -6.76 76.50
N GLU A 281 53.24 -5.86 77.39
CA GLU A 281 54.04 -6.14 78.60
C GLU A 281 54.60 -7.58 78.79
N LEU A 282 55.91 -7.71 79.07
CA LEU A 282 56.44 -8.28 80.33
C LEU A 282 57.99 -8.33 80.42
N VAL A 283 58.53 -7.53 81.36
CA VAL A 283 59.53 -7.94 82.40
C VAL A 283 61.01 -8.26 82.02
N GLU A 284 61.87 -7.33 82.49
CA GLU A 284 63.17 -7.51 83.20
C GLU A 284 64.52 -7.86 82.50
N ILE A 285 65.51 -6.95 82.69
CA ILE A 285 66.86 -7.14 83.30
C ILE A 285 67.86 -8.09 82.56
N ASP A 286 69.16 -7.76 82.35
CA ASP A 286 70.10 -6.88 83.07
C ASP A 286 71.16 -6.16 82.18
N ASP A 287 71.99 -5.33 82.82
CA ASP A 287 73.14 -4.59 82.30
C ASP A 287 74.19 -5.40 81.50
N LYS A 288 74.75 -4.78 80.44
CA LYS A 288 76.14 -4.27 80.49
C LYS A 288 76.56 -3.28 79.39
N LEU A 289 77.19 -2.21 79.85
CA LEU A 289 77.90 -1.18 79.08
C LEU A 289 79.32 -1.62 78.69
N ASP A 290 79.85 -0.99 77.64
CA ASP A 290 81.25 -0.51 77.47
C ASP A 290 82.44 -1.47 77.63
N CYS A 291 83.56 -1.28 76.92
CA CYS A 291 83.85 -0.57 75.67
C CYS A 291 85.21 -1.10 75.15
N ASP A 292 85.64 -0.74 73.94
CA ASP A 292 87.03 -0.29 73.73
C ASP A 292 87.34 0.18 72.31
N LYS A 293 87.81 1.43 72.20
CA LYS A 293 89.08 1.80 71.54
C LYS A 293 89.28 3.33 71.56
N LEU A 294 90.38 3.76 72.18
CA LEU A 294 90.93 5.10 72.06
C LEU A 294 92.43 4.98 71.72
N ASP A 295 92.91 5.82 70.80
CA ASP A 295 94.35 5.98 70.54
C ASP A 295 94.99 6.89 71.62
N GLY A 296 96.20 6.54 72.12
CA GLY A 296 96.82 7.37 73.16
C GLY A 296 98.08 6.87 73.87
N GLU A 297 99.03 6.22 73.19
CA GLU A 297 100.43 6.24 73.69
C GLU A 297 100.98 7.68 73.63
N ASN A 298 101.90 8.18 74.47
CA ASN A 298 102.77 7.66 75.55
C ASN A 298 103.16 8.94 76.41
N PRO A 299 103.88 8.93 77.58
CA PRO A 299 104.66 7.82 78.14
C PRO A 299 104.69 7.60 79.68
N LYS A 300 105.34 6.49 80.06
CA LYS A 300 106.20 6.25 81.25
C LYS A 300 105.63 5.81 82.64
N GLN A 301 106.21 4.68 83.06
CA GLN A 301 106.83 4.33 84.37
C GLN A 301 106.03 3.58 85.47
N CYS A 302 106.69 2.49 85.93
CA CYS A 302 106.74 1.83 87.26
C CYS A 302 105.47 1.85 88.15
N GLY A 303 104.91 0.71 88.56
CA GLY A 303 105.57 -0.35 89.33
C GLY A 303 105.44 -0.10 90.85
N PRO A 304 104.67 -0.89 91.62
CA PRO A 304 104.33 -0.60 93.03
C PRO A 304 105.33 -1.13 94.09
N GLU A 305 105.13 -0.68 95.33
CA GLU A 305 105.82 -1.07 96.58
C GLU A 305 105.31 -2.47 97.09
N GLU A 306 105.76 -3.14 98.17
CA GLU A 306 106.50 -2.91 99.44
C GLU A 306 107.10 -4.30 99.90
N THR A 307 108.11 -4.54 100.78
CA THR A 307 109.11 -3.73 101.54
C THR A 307 110.32 -4.61 101.99
N LEU A 308 111.44 -3.94 102.37
CA LEU A 308 112.42 -4.20 103.45
C LEU A 308 113.10 -5.58 103.75
N GLU A 309 114.46 -5.57 103.70
CA GLU A 309 115.48 -6.30 104.52
C GLU A 309 115.54 -7.86 104.60
N GLU A 310 116.71 -8.53 104.69
CA GLU A 310 118.09 -8.25 104.23
C GLU A 310 118.97 -9.55 104.33
N TYR A 311 119.88 -9.80 103.36
CA TYR A 311 120.97 -10.82 103.40
C TYR A 311 120.58 -12.34 103.52
N ARG A 312 121.36 -13.34 103.10
CA ARG A 312 122.64 -13.40 102.34
C ARG A 312 122.85 -14.77 101.66
N ALA A 313 123.42 -14.73 100.45
CA ALA A 313 124.40 -15.68 99.87
C ALA A 313 124.02 -17.15 99.50
N ASN A 314 124.73 -17.59 98.45
CA ASN A 314 125.01 -18.94 97.94
C ASN A 314 124.00 -19.66 97.02
N GLU A 315 124.60 -20.19 95.96
CA GLU A 315 124.06 -21.07 94.91
C GLU A 315 123.96 -22.54 95.39
N ASP A 316 123.54 -23.42 94.47
CA ASP A 316 123.70 -24.88 94.48
C ASP A 316 123.10 -25.67 95.66
N VAL A 317 121.89 -26.21 95.46
CA VAL A 317 121.68 -27.56 94.89
C VAL A 317 120.27 -27.66 94.29
N SER A 318 120.14 -27.94 92.98
CA SER A 318 119.12 -28.85 92.36
C SER A 318 119.06 -28.80 90.82
N GLU A 319 120.20 -28.71 90.11
CA GLU A 319 120.24 -28.80 88.63
C GLU A 319 120.04 -30.25 88.12
N LEU A 320 118.99 -30.96 88.57
CA LEU A 320 118.70 -32.36 88.21
C LEU A 320 117.20 -32.69 88.01
N MET A 321 116.33 -31.70 87.76
CA MET A 321 114.92 -31.96 87.38
C MET A 321 114.43 -31.25 86.09
N HIS A 322 115.03 -30.16 85.66
CA HIS A 322 114.54 -29.37 84.52
C HIS A 322 114.89 -29.95 83.13
N LYS A 323 114.49 -31.20 82.87
CA LYS A 323 114.46 -31.78 81.51
C LYS A 323 113.14 -32.41 81.11
N ASP A 324 112.37 -32.95 82.07
CA ASP A 324 111.13 -33.66 81.74
C ASP A 324 109.95 -32.68 81.62
N GLU A 325 109.80 -31.73 82.55
CA GLU A 325 108.73 -30.71 82.57
C GLU A 325 108.68 -29.85 81.28
N ALA A 326 109.85 -29.56 80.70
CA ALA A 326 109.94 -28.80 79.45
C ALA A 326 109.30 -29.54 78.25
N SER A 327 109.30 -30.88 78.28
CA SER A 327 108.68 -31.69 77.24
C SER A 327 107.16 -31.81 77.41
N GLU A 328 106.66 -31.92 78.65
CA GLU A 328 105.22 -31.91 78.93
C GLU A 328 104.57 -30.56 78.56
N CYS A 329 105.19 -29.44 78.92
CA CYS A 329 104.70 -28.11 78.56
C CYS A 329 104.56 -27.92 77.04
N SER A 330 105.49 -28.47 76.24
CA SER A 330 105.38 -28.42 74.78
C SER A 330 104.22 -29.26 74.25
N TYR A 331 104.05 -30.49 74.75
CA TYR A 331 103.00 -31.41 74.30
C TYR A 331 101.59 -30.94 74.70
N VAL A 332 101.44 -30.37 75.89
CA VAL A 332 100.17 -29.77 76.36
C VAL A 332 99.82 -28.53 75.52
N ALA A 333 100.80 -27.71 75.12
CA ALA A 333 100.59 -26.57 74.24
C ALA A 333 100.09 -27.01 72.85
N GLU A 334 100.72 -28.00 72.22
CA GLU A 334 100.28 -28.54 70.93
C GLU A 334 98.85 -29.12 71.01
N LEU A 335 98.52 -29.89 72.05
CA LEU A 335 97.17 -30.44 72.26
C LEU A 335 96.11 -29.35 72.53
N GLY A 336 96.50 -28.25 73.17
CA GLY A 336 95.64 -27.08 73.35
C GLY A 336 95.42 -26.31 72.04
N GLN A 337 96.48 -26.13 71.25
CA GLN A 337 96.45 -25.41 69.97
C GLN A 337 95.68 -26.22 68.90
N LYS A 338 95.82 -27.54 68.90
CA LYS A 338 95.02 -28.45 68.05
C LYS A 338 93.53 -28.35 68.37
N ARG A 339 93.14 -28.46 69.65
CA ARG A 339 91.73 -28.30 70.06
C ARG A 339 91.17 -26.91 69.78
N LYS A 340 91.95 -25.84 69.93
CA LYS A 340 91.56 -24.49 69.50
C LYS A 340 91.32 -24.41 67.99
N LYS A 341 92.14 -25.09 67.18
CA LYS A 341 91.92 -25.16 65.73
C LYS A 341 90.67 -25.96 65.37
N GLU A 342 90.50 -27.15 65.92
CA GLU A 342 89.31 -27.99 65.70
C GLU A 342 88.01 -27.24 66.07
N LEU A 343 88.01 -26.46 67.17
CA LEU A 343 86.88 -25.60 67.55
C LEU A 343 86.69 -24.40 66.60
N SER A 344 87.78 -23.79 66.13
CA SER A 344 87.74 -22.68 65.15
C SER A 344 87.18 -23.14 63.81
N ASP A 345 87.61 -24.30 63.32
CA ASP A 345 87.17 -24.85 62.04
C ASP A 345 85.66 -25.20 62.08
N LEU A 346 85.16 -25.71 63.22
CA LEU A 346 83.72 -25.92 63.47
C LEU A 346 82.92 -24.61 63.54
N LEU A 347 83.45 -23.56 64.18
CA LEU A 347 82.81 -22.23 64.24
C LEU A 347 82.77 -21.56 62.85
N ILE A 348 83.76 -21.82 62.00
CA ILE A 348 83.75 -21.39 60.59
C ILE A 348 82.68 -22.16 59.80
N GLN A 349 82.56 -23.47 60.00
CA GLN A 349 81.51 -24.27 59.34
C GLN A 349 80.10 -23.80 59.74
N GLN A 350 79.82 -23.64 61.03
CA GLN A 350 78.51 -23.14 61.50
C GLN A 350 78.19 -21.73 60.95
N ARG A 351 79.20 -20.84 60.87
CA ARG A 351 79.04 -19.52 60.25
C ARG A 351 78.64 -19.64 58.78
N GLN A 352 79.30 -20.50 58.01
CA GLN A 352 78.98 -20.73 56.59
C GLN A 352 77.61 -21.40 56.37
N GLU A 353 77.13 -22.19 57.33
CA GLU A 353 75.78 -22.78 57.28
C GLU A 353 74.70 -21.74 57.60
N LEU A 354 74.95 -20.85 58.59
CA LEU A 354 74.07 -19.71 58.89
C LEU A 354 74.03 -18.69 57.73
N GLU A 355 75.17 -18.39 57.12
CA GLU A 355 75.29 -17.49 55.96
C GLU A 355 74.46 -18.03 54.77
N LYS A 356 74.58 -19.32 54.43
CA LYS A 356 73.75 -19.99 53.40
C LYS A 356 72.26 -20.06 53.75
N MET A 357 71.90 -20.05 55.04
CA MET A 357 70.50 -19.98 55.47
C MET A 357 69.96 -18.55 55.28
N GLN A 358 70.77 -17.55 55.63
CA GLN A 358 70.45 -16.13 55.47
C GLN A 358 70.32 -15.73 53.99
N ASP A 359 71.21 -16.19 53.12
CA ASP A 359 71.11 -15.99 51.67
C ASP A 359 69.78 -16.51 51.10
N LYS A 360 69.40 -17.75 51.45
CA LYS A 360 68.12 -18.34 51.04
C LYS A 360 66.92 -17.60 51.61
N GLN A 361 67.01 -17.10 52.85
CA GLN A 361 65.94 -16.31 53.45
C GLN A 361 65.77 -14.96 52.72
N ASN A 362 66.87 -14.34 52.28
CA ASN A 362 66.84 -13.13 51.45
C ASN A 362 66.27 -13.40 50.04
N GLU A 363 66.63 -14.54 49.43
CA GLU A 363 66.11 -15.00 48.14
C GLU A 363 64.58 -15.18 48.20
N ILE A 364 64.08 -15.94 49.19
CA ILE A 364 62.64 -16.16 49.42
C ILE A 364 61.91 -14.85 49.74
N LEU A 365 62.53 -13.92 50.49
CA LEU A 365 61.95 -12.62 50.78
C LEU A 365 61.80 -11.77 49.51
N SER A 366 62.78 -11.81 48.61
CA SER A 366 62.71 -11.14 47.31
C SER A 366 61.65 -11.75 46.39
N GLU A 367 61.47 -13.07 46.38
CA GLU A 367 60.39 -13.72 45.64
C GLU A 367 59.00 -13.38 46.20
N HIS A 368 58.84 -13.41 47.54
CA HIS A 368 57.59 -13.00 48.19
C HIS A 368 57.22 -11.57 47.80
N GLN A 369 58.17 -10.63 47.92
CA GLN A 369 57.95 -9.23 47.61
C GLN A 369 57.64 -9.01 46.11
N LEU A 370 58.17 -9.82 45.20
CA LEU A 370 57.80 -9.80 43.78
C LEU A 370 56.36 -10.30 43.56
N VAL A 371 55.97 -11.41 44.19
CA VAL A 371 54.61 -11.97 44.10
C VAL A 371 53.57 -11.00 44.70
N GLU A 372 53.87 -10.40 45.85
CA GLU A 372 53.03 -9.44 46.56
C GLU A 372 52.75 -8.17 45.72
N ASN A 373 53.76 -7.66 45.01
CA ASN A 373 53.58 -6.58 44.03
C ASN A 373 52.74 -7.02 42.82
N GLN A 374 52.84 -8.29 42.38
CA GLN A 374 52.01 -8.82 41.28
C GLN A 374 50.56 -9.04 41.70
N THR A 375 50.30 -9.54 42.91
CA THR A 375 48.93 -9.70 43.43
C THR A 375 48.26 -8.34 43.60
N PHE A 376 48.95 -7.35 44.17
CA PHE A 376 48.42 -5.99 44.30
C PHE A 376 48.07 -5.36 42.93
N PHE A 377 48.91 -5.58 41.91
CA PHE A 377 48.62 -5.13 40.53
C PHE A 377 47.39 -5.82 39.94
N LEU A 378 47.24 -7.14 40.12
CA LEU A 378 46.11 -7.91 39.62
C LEU A 378 44.80 -7.59 40.36
N GLU A 379 44.83 -7.41 41.67
CA GLU A 379 43.69 -6.96 42.47
C GLU A 379 43.20 -5.59 42.02
N ARG A 380 44.14 -4.65 41.78
CA ARG A 380 43.82 -3.34 41.21
C ARG A 380 43.17 -3.45 39.83
N GLN A 381 43.71 -4.27 38.92
CA GLN A 381 43.08 -4.47 37.61
C GLN A 381 41.70 -5.13 37.72
N LEU A 382 41.50 -6.03 38.68
CA LEU A 382 40.21 -6.68 38.91
C LEU A 382 39.17 -5.68 39.43
N GLN A 383 39.55 -4.77 40.32
CA GLN A 383 38.71 -3.66 40.78
C GLN A 383 38.39 -2.69 39.63
N GLU A 384 39.38 -2.25 38.84
CA GLU A 384 39.19 -1.36 37.69
C GLU A 384 38.24 -1.99 36.63
N ASN A 385 38.28 -3.31 36.44
CA ASN A 385 37.33 -4.03 35.59
C ASN A 385 35.91 -4.12 36.21
N TYR A 386 35.80 -4.35 37.53
CA TYR A 386 34.51 -4.44 38.22
C TYR A 386 33.74 -3.11 38.21
N ASP A 387 34.44 -2.00 38.43
CA ASP A 387 33.84 -0.67 38.35
C ASP A 387 33.41 -0.32 36.92
N ALA A 388 34.14 -0.78 35.89
CA ALA A 388 33.77 -0.64 34.49
C ALA A 388 32.58 -1.53 34.08
N GLU A 389 32.48 -2.75 34.61
CA GLU A 389 31.32 -3.64 34.39
C GLU A 389 30.05 -3.02 34.98
N LYS A 390 30.14 -2.43 36.19
CA LYS A 390 29.03 -1.71 36.81
C LYS A 390 28.61 -0.46 36.03
N GLU A 391 29.57 0.35 35.55
CA GLU A 391 29.26 1.51 34.70
C GLU A 391 28.56 1.09 33.38
N LEU A 392 28.90 -0.11 32.86
CA LEU A 392 28.24 -0.68 31.69
C LEU A 392 26.82 -1.19 32.01
N GLU A 393 26.58 -1.83 33.16
CA GLU A 393 25.22 -2.20 33.61
C GLU A 393 24.31 -0.97 33.73
N GLU A 394 24.78 0.11 34.39
CA GLU A 394 24.00 1.35 34.54
C GLU A 394 23.65 1.98 33.17
N LYS A 395 24.58 1.95 32.20
CA LYS A 395 24.34 2.39 30.81
C LYS A 395 23.36 1.47 30.07
N ILE A 396 23.40 0.16 30.30
CA ILE A 396 22.44 -0.80 29.71
C ILE A 396 21.03 -0.55 30.24
N ILE A 397 20.87 -0.31 31.55
CA ILE A 397 19.58 0.03 32.17
C ILE A 397 19.01 1.31 31.55
N GLN A 398 19.79 2.39 31.49
CA GLN A 398 19.38 3.65 30.87
C GLN A 398 18.98 3.50 29.39
N ALA A 399 19.69 2.66 28.63
CA ALA A 399 19.35 2.35 27.24
C ALA A 399 18.04 1.55 27.11
N VAL A 400 17.77 0.61 28.03
CA VAL A 400 16.53 -0.16 28.07
C VAL A 400 15.34 0.73 28.41
N ASP A 401 15.45 1.60 29.41
CA ASP A 401 14.38 2.54 29.79
C ASP A 401 14.08 3.52 28.64
N LEU A 402 15.11 4.02 27.96
CA LEU A 402 14.96 4.84 26.76
C LEU A 402 14.23 4.08 25.63
N MET A 403 14.57 2.80 25.41
CA MET A 403 13.86 1.94 24.45
C MET A 403 12.40 1.66 24.84
N ILE A 404 12.09 1.55 26.13
CA ILE A 404 10.72 1.44 26.63
C ILE A 404 9.94 2.72 26.30
N SER A 405 10.50 3.90 26.61
CA SER A 405 9.85 5.19 26.31
C SER A 405 9.60 5.40 24.81
N PHE A 406 10.52 4.99 23.94
CA PHE A 406 10.32 5.03 22.49
C PHE A 406 9.27 4.02 22.01
N LYS A 407 9.19 2.84 22.63
CA LYS A 407 8.15 1.85 22.34
C LYS A 407 6.77 2.38 22.72
N GLU A 408 6.62 2.94 23.92
CA GLU A 408 5.38 3.56 24.40
C GLU A 408 4.95 4.71 23.50
N LYS A 409 5.87 5.62 23.16
CA LYS A 409 5.58 6.73 22.23
C LYS A 409 5.16 6.24 20.84
N ARG A 410 5.80 5.19 20.31
CA ARG A 410 5.41 4.56 19.04
C ARG A 410 4.03 3.90 19.11
N ASP A 411 3.73 3.22 20.20
CA ASP A 411 2.47 2.50 20.36
C ASP A 411 1.30 3.47 20.66
N MET A 412 1.56 4.60 21.33
CA MET A 412 0.65 5.76 21.38
C MET A 412 0.37 6.36 20.00
N LEU A 413 1.40 6.62 19.18
CA LEU A 413 1.24 7.13 17.82
C LEU A 413 0.48 6.16 16.89
N ARG A 414 0.51 4.85 17.18
CA ARG A 414 -0.34 3.85 16.52
C ARG A 414 -1.80 3.98 16.94
N ILE A 415 -2.08 4.11 18.23
CA ILE A 415 -3.45 4.35 18.75
C ILE A 415 -4.02 5.65 18.16
N GLU A 416 -3.23 6.72 18.11
CA GLU A 416 -3.64 8.01 17.51
C GLU A 416 -3.94 7.88 16.00
N ARG A 417 -3.07 7.20 15.24
CA ARG A 417 -3.31 6.83 13.83
C ARG A 417 -4.60 6.02 13.67
N ASP A 418 -4.83 5.04 14.54
CA ASP A 418 -5.96 4.10 14.41
C ASP A 418 -7.29 4.76 14.78
N ASN A 419 -7.28 5.64 15.79
CA ASN A 419 -8.40 6.53 16.09
C ASN A 419 -8.72 7.45 14.89
N ALA A 420 -7.71 8.10 14.30
CA ALA A 420 -7.89 8.96 13.13
C ALA A 420 -8.36 8.18 11.88
N LEU A 421 -7.92 6.93 11.71
CA LEU A 421 -8.41 6.03 10.66
C LEU A 421 -9.86 5.61 10.91
N GLU A 422 -10.27 5.35 12.16
CA GLU A 422 -11.66 5.03 12.49
C GLU A 422 -12.56 6.25 12.29
N GLU A 423 -12.13 7.44 12.72
CA GLU A 423 -12.85 8.70 12.53
C GLU A 423 -13.01 9.05 11.03
N ALA A 424 -11.93 8.94 10.24
CA ALA A 424 -12.02 9.10 8.79
C ALA A 424 -12.92 8.05 8.11
N GLN A 425 -13.03 6.84 8.69
CA GLN A 425 -14.00 5.82 8.24
C GLN A 425 -15.44 6.16 8.65
N ARG A 426 -15.67 6.70 9.84
CA ARG A 426 -16.99 7.20 10.29
C ARG A 426 -17.48 8.31 9.37
N TYR A 427 -16.65 9.32 9.07
CA TYR A 427 -16.97 10.36 8.10
C TYR A 427 -17.26 9.81 6.70
N ARG A 428 -16.41 8.90 6.18
CA ARG A 428 -16.68 8.22 4.89
C ARG A 428 -17.96 7.38 4.88
N LYS A 429 -18.40 6.85 6.04
CA LYS A 429 -19.65 6.09 6.15
C LYS A 429 -20.87 7.01 6.15
N LEU A 430 -20.82 8.12 6.88
CA LEU A 430 -21.86 9.16 6.86
C LEU A 430 -22.06 9.70 5.44
N ILE A 431 -20.97 10.04 4.74
CA ILE A 431 -21.02 10.49 3.33
C ILE A 431 -21.64 9.41 2.42
N LYS A 432 -21.39 8.12 2.67
CA LYS A 432 -21.97 7.00 1.90
C LYS A 432 -23.44 6.70 2.17
N GLU A 433 -24.03 7.26 3.22
CA GLU A 433 -25.45 7.06 3.55
C GLU A 433 -26.34 8.16 2.95
N ASP A 434 -25.78 9.33 2.61
CA ASP A 434 -26.48 10.40 1.85
C ASP A 434 -26.07 10.51 0.35
N ALA A 435 -24.86 10.10 -0.04
CA ALA A 435 -24.37 10.25 -1.43
C ALA A 435 -24.33 8.94 -2.23
N ALA A 436 -24.92 8.94 -3.43
CA ALA A 436 -24.82 7.87 -4.42
C ALA A 436 -23.44 7.82 -5.07
N ALA A 437 -22.44 7.38 -4.30
CA ALA A 437 -21.02 7.50 -4.64
C ALA A 437 -20.64 6.89 -6.00
N ILE A 438 -19.84 7.65 -6.76
CA ILE A 438 -19.29 7.28 -8.07
C ILE A 438 -18.61 5.90 -7.99
N PRO A 439 -18.79 5.00 -8.98
CA PRO A 439 -18.10 3.72 -9.01
C PRO A 439 -16.58 3.90 -8.94
N THR A 440 -15.91 3.22 -7.99
CA THR A 440 -14.48 3.41 -7.68
C THR A 440 -13.51 3.10 -8.84
N SER A 441 -14.03 2.55 -9.95
CA SER A 441 -13.30 2.38 -11.22
C SER A 441 -13.19 3.66 -12.06
N PHE A 442 -13.88 4.75 -11.71
CA PHE A 442 -13.92 6.01 -12.46
C PHE A 442 -13.13 7.16 -11.81
N SER A 443 -12.65 7.00 -10.57
CA SER A 443 -11.91 8.04 -9.85
C SER A 443 -10.40 7.98 -10.12
N PHE A 444 -9.82 9.12 -10.51
CA PHE A 444 -8.38 9.35 -10.63
C PHE A 444 -7.93 10.42 -9.62
N SER A 445 -6.73 10.27 -9.05
CA SER A 445 -6.13 11.28 -8.17
C SER A 445 -5.54 12.44 -8.98
N PHE A 446 -5.25 13.57 -8.34
CA PHE A 446 -4.52 14.65 -9.02
C PHE A 446 -3.10 14.23 -9.41
N LEU A 447 -2.49 13.26 -8.71
CA LEU A 447 -1.19 12.72 -9.08
C LEU A 447 -1.26 11.95 -10.41
N ASP A 448 -2.31 11.15 -10.65
CA ASP A 448 -2.55 10.50 -11.95
C ASP A 448 -2.65 11.54 -13.09
N ILE A 449 -3.29 12.69 -12.82
CA ILE A 449 -3.42 13.80 -13.78
C ILE A 449 -2.07 14.47 -14.05
N MET A 450 -1.28 14.74 -13.01
CA MET A 450 0.04 15.36 -13.14
C MET A 450 1.03 14.46 -13.88
N GLU A 451 1.06 13.15 -13.59
CA GLU A 451 1.89 12.19 -14.31
C GLU A 451 1.46 12.10 -15.78
N ALA A 452 0.16 11.94 -16.05
CA ALA A 452 -0.36 11.77 -17.40
C ALA A 452 -0.21 12.99 -18.32
N THR A 453 -0.02 14.19 -17.75
CA THR A 453 0.10 15.47 -18.49
C THR A 453 1.50 16.08 -18.46
N GLU A 454 2.52 15.31 -18.05
CA GLU A 454 3.91 15.79 -17.91
C GLU A 454 4.00 17.05 -17.01
N HIS A 455 3.33 16.98 -15.86
CA HIS A 455 3.13 18.08 -14.90
C HIS A 455 2.39 19.31 -15.48
N LEU A 456 1.38 19.06 -16.32
CA LEU A 456 0.58 20.08 -17.03
C LEU A 456 1.41 20.94 -18.01
N ASP A 457 2.34 20.31 -18.73
CA ASP A 457 3.21 21.02 -19.68
C ASP A 457 2.39 21.79 -20.75
N PRO A 458 2.73 23.05 -21.07
CA PRO A 458 2.00 23.84 -22.05
C PRO A 458 1.91 23.22 -23.45
N SER A 459 2.86 22.38 -23.85
CA SER A 459 2.83 21.66 -25.14
C SER A 459 1.78 20.54 -25.18
N MET A 460 1.37 20.03 -24.03
CA MET A 460 0.28 19.05 -23.90
C MET A 460 -1.11 19.72 -23.94
N LYS A 461 -1.21 21.06 -23.85
CA LYS A 461 -2.49 21.78 -23.92
C LYS A 461 -3.07 21.73 -25.35
N ILE A 462 -4.14 20.95 -25.53
CA ILE A 462 -4.90 20.85 -26.80
C ILE A 462 -5.63 22.16 -27.09
N GLY A 463 -6.15 22.81 -26.05
CA GLY A 463 -6.87 24.07 -26.19
C GLY A 463 -7.49 24.57 -24.89
N GLU A 464 -8.23 25.66 -25.01
CA GLU A 464 -8.94 26.31 -23.91
C GLU A 464 -10.33 26.74 -24.36
N GLY A 465 -11.33 26.48 -23.53
CA GLY A 465 -12.72 26.78 -23.83
C GLY A 465 -13.46 27.36 -22.63
N GLU A 466 -14.73 27.69 -22.84
CA GLU A 466 -15.63 28.35 -21.87
C GLU A 466 -15.68 27.69 -20.47
N PHE A 467 -15.38 26.39 -20.38
CA PHE A 467 -15.46 25.60 -19.15
C PHE A 467 -14.10 25.22 -18.55
N GLY A 468 -12.98 25.47 -19.24
CA GLY A 468 -11.66 25.08 -18.76
C GLY A 468 -10.63 24.83 -19.86
N SER A 469 -9.41 24.50 -19.45
CA SER A 469 -8.33 24.05 -20.34
C SER A 469 -8.41 22.53 -20.58
N VAL A 470 -8.07 22.08 -21.78
CA VAL A 470 -8.03 20.65 -22.16
C VAL A 470 -6.60 20.28 -22.52
N TYR A 471 -6.07 19.27 -21.83
CA TYR A 471 -4.74 18.71 -22.01
C TYR A 471 -4.85 17.33 -22.64
N LYS A 472 -3.88 16.99 -23.47
CA LYS A 472 -3.57 15.63 -23.89
C LYS A 472 -2.85 14.95 -22.74
N GLY A 473 -3.09 13.64 -22.57
CA GLY A 473 -2.29 12.86 -21.64
C GLY A 473 -2.26 11.38 -21.98
N ILE A 474 -1.49 10.63 -21.21
CA ILE A 474 -1.40 9.17 -21.29
C ILE A 474 -1.64 8.58 -19.90
N ILE A 475 -2.80 7.98 -19.69
CA ILE A 475 -3.14 7.25 -18.45
C ILE A 475 -3.08 5.76 -18.74
N ARG A 476 -2.20 5.01 -18.04
CA ARG A 476 -2.05 3.56 -18.20
C ARG A 476 -1.93 3.14 -19.68
N GLN A 477 -0.99 3.77 -20.39
CA GLN A 477 -0.75 3.62 -21.84
C GLN A 477 -1.90 4.06 -22.78
N THR A 478 -3.04 4.49 -22.26
CA THR A 478 -4.19 4.98 -23.05
C THR A 478 -4.09 6.48 -23.28
N LYS A 479 -4.20 6.93 -24.54
CA LYS A 479 -4.28 8.36 -24.89
C LYS A 479 -5.61 8.95 -24.40
N VAL A 480 -5.55 10.01 -23.60
CA VAL A 480 -6.73 10.66 -23.01
C VAL A 480 -6.75 12.17 -23.28
N ALA A 481 -7.95 12.74 -23.26
CA ALA A 481 -8.19 14.18 -23.23
C ALA A 481 -8.70 14.56 -21.82
N ILE A 482 -7.84 15.22 -21.05
CA ILE A 482 -8.11 15.64 -19.68
C ILE A 482 -8.58 17.10 -19.71
N ARG A 483 -9.85 17.35 -19.40
CA ARG A 483 -10.37 18.70 -19.19
C ARG A 483 -10.27 19.05 -17.71
N MET A 484 -9.42 20.02 -17.37
CA MET A 484 -9.43 20.66 -16.05
C MET A 484 -10.45 21.80 -16.07
N LEU A 485 -11.43 21.78 -15.17
CA LEU A 485 -12.48 22.79 -15.11
C LEU A 485 -12.05 24.01 -14.31
N PHE A 486 -12.57 25.20 -14.66
CA PHE A 486 -12.27 26.41 -13.89
C PHE A 486 -12.87 26.33 -12.47
N SER A 487 -12.13 26.80 -11.47
CA SER A 487 -12.44 26.65 -10.04
C SER A 487 -13.80 27.20 -9.59
N GLY A 488 -14.38 28.14 -10.36
CA GLY A 488 -15.71 28.73 -10.14
C GLY A 488 -16.84 28.14 -11.00
N GLY A 489 -16.63 27.00 -11.65
CA GLY A 489 -17.62 26.36 -12.54
C GLY A 489 -18.75 25.57 -11.84
N TYR A 490 -18.58 25.24 -10.55
CA TYR A 490 -19.59 24.58 -9.71
C TYR A 490 -19.78 25.31 -8.39
N GLN A 491 -21.00 25.27 -7.85
CA GLN A 491 -21.33 25.84 -6.53
C GLN A 491 -20.97 24.90 -5.36
N SER A 492 -20.76 23.61 -5.61
CA SER A 492 -20.31 22.62 -4.62
C SER A 492 -19.71 21.39 -5.32
N ASP A 493 -18.86 20.63 -4.61
CA ASP A 493 -18.28 19.39 -5.15
C ASP A 493 -19.32 18.30 -5.37
N ALA A 494 -20.37 18.23 -4.53
CA ALA A 494 -21.51 17.33 -4.72
C ALA A 494 -22.24 17.55 -6.07
N ALA A 495 -22.24 18.79 -6.60
CA ALA A 495 -22.81 19.07 -7.92
C ALA A 495 -21.93 18.50 -9.06
N PHE A 496 -20.60 18.52 -8.90
CA PHE A 496 -19.67 17.86 -9.82
C PHE A 496 -19.82 16.33 -9.74
N GLU A 497 -19.89 15.77 -8.53
CA GLU A 497 -20.00 14.33 -8.34
C GLU A 497 -21.30 13.74 -8.93
N HIS A 498 -22.43 14.43 -8.76
CA HIS A 498 -23.70 14.02 -9.38
C HIS A 498 -23.67 14.13 -10.91
N GLU A 499 -23.00 15.15 -11.47
CA GLU A 499 -22.84 15.23 -12.93
C GLU A 499 -21.91 14.14 -13.48
N VAL A 500 -20.82 13.81 -12.78
CA VAL A 500 -19.97 12.65 -13.09
C VAL A 500 -20.77 11.34 -13.00
N GLU A 501 -21.62 11.19 -11.98
CA GLU A 501 -22.53 10.04 -11.84
C GLU A 501 -23.43 9.91 -13.08
N VAL A 502 -24.09 10.99 -13.49
CA VAL A 502 -24.95 11.02 -14.69
C VAL A 502 -24.14 10.69 -15.95
N LEU A 503 -23.01 11.37 -16.19
CA LEU A 503 -22.18 11.17 -17.39
C LEU A 503 -21.61 9.75 -17.46
N SER A 504 -21.23 9.13 -16.33
CA SER A 504 -20.71 7.76 -16.29
C SER A 504 -21.71 6.69 -16.77
N ARG A 505 -23.01 6.99 -16.70
CA ARG A 505 -24.13 6.11 -17.08
C ARG A 505 -24.52 6.24 -18.55
N VAL A 506 -24.08 7.28 -19.25
CA VAL A 506 -24.45 7.54 -20.65
C VAL A 506 -23.37 7.02 -21.59
N ARG A 507 -23.71 6.04 -22.44
CA ARG A 507 -22.80 5.50 -23.47
C ARG A 507 -23.53 5.35 -24.80
N HIS A 508 -22.91 5.82 -25.87
CA HIS A 508 -23.36 5.68 -27.27
C HIS A 508 -22.13 5.75 -28.18
N PRO A 509 -22.04 4.99 -29.29
CA PRO A 509 -20.85 4.96 -30.15
C PRO A 509 -20.39 6.34 -30.67
N ASN A 510 -21.34 7.25 -30.91
CA ASN A 510 -21.10 8.60 -31.42
C ASN A 510 -21.16 9.67 -30.30
N LEU A 511 -20.95 9.29 -29.04
CA LEU A 511 -20.74 10.20 -27.91
C LEU A 511 -19.31 10.01 -27.40
N VAL A 512 -18.64 11.09 -26.99
CA VAL A 512 -17.29 10.99 -26.41
C VAL A 512 -17.36 10.30 -25.05
N THR A 513 -16.67 9.18 -24.91
CA THR A 513 -16.68 8.33 -23.72
C THR A 513 -15.94 9.01 -22.57
N LEU A 514 -16.62 9.18 -21.43
CA LEU A 514 -15.98 9.51 -20.17
C LEU A 514 -15.20 8.27 -19.68
N VAL A 515 -13.88 8.43 -19.49
CA VAL A 515 -12.96 7.43 -18.95
C VAL A 515 -12.91 7.53 -17.41
N GLY A 516 -13.04 8.74 -16.87
CA GLY A 516 -13.05 8.98 -15.43
C GLY A 516 -13.20 10.45 -15.04
N ALA A 517 -13.12 10.71 -13.75
CA ALA A 517 -13.06 12.05 -13.16
C ALA A 517 -12.01 12.11 -12.04
N CYS A 518 -11.47 13.31 -11.80
CA CYS A 518 -10.67 13.63 -10.64
C CYS A 518 -11.39 14.73 -9.85
N THR A 519 -11.84 14.45 -8.63
CA THR A 519 -12.54 15.42 -7.77
C THR A 519 -11.61 16.49 -7.22
N GLU A 520 -10.40 16.09 -6.80
CA GLU A 520 -9.35 16.98 -6.26
C GLU A 520 -9.03 18.19 -7.16
N SER A 521 -9.05 18.00 -8.48
CA SER A 521 -8.80 19.05 -9.48
C SER A 521 -10.04 19.45 -10.30
N ARG A 522 -11.22 18.88 -9.97
CA ARG A 522 -12.44 18.94 -10.80
C ARG A 522 -12.14 18.71 -12.29
N SER A 523 -11.45 17.62 -12.60
CA SER A 523 -11.07 17.26 -13.98
C SER A 523 -11.92 16.11 -14.52
N LEU A 524 -12.25 16.16 -15.81
CA LEU A 524 -12.96 15.12 -16.54
C LEU A 524 -12.02 14.49 -17.57
N ILE A 525 -11.84 13.17 -17.52
CA ILE A 525 -10.95 12.40 -18.39
C ILE A 525 -11.81 11.73 -19.46
N TYR A 526 -11.52 12.03 -20.72
CA TYR A 526 -12.20 11.48 -21.90
C TYR A 526 -11.22 10.69 -22.79
N GLU A 527 -11.75 9.90 -23.71
CA GLU A 527 -10.97 9.35 -24.82
C GLU A 527 -10.35 10.47 -25.70
N PHE A 528 -9.11 10.29 -26.14
CA PHE A 528 -8.46 11.22 -27.08
C PHE A 528 -8.83 10.91 -28.53
N LEU A 529 -9.21 11.93 -29.31
CA LEU A 529 -9.71 11.77 -30.68
C LEU A 529 -8.80 12.49 -31.69
N GLU A 530 -8.16 11.71 -32.55
CA GLU A 530 -6.95 12.12 -33.27
C GLU A 530 -7.20 13.04 -34.48
N ASN A 531 -8.43 13.11 -34.99
CA ASN A 531 -8.78 13.96 -36.13
C ASN A 531 -9.35 15.34 -35.72
N GLY A 532 -9.34 15.71 -34.44
CA GLY A 532 -9.73 17.05 -33.98
C GLY A 532 -11.23 17.34 -34.08
N SER A 533 -11.62 18.61 -34.23
CA SER A 533 -13.02 19.02 -34.30
C SER A 533 -13.52 19.22 -35.73
N LEU A 534 -14.82 19.01 -35.95
CA LEU A 534 -15.49 19.27 -37.22
C LEU A 534 -15.39 20.76 -37.65
N GLU A 535 -15.24 21.68 -36.70
CA GLU A 535 -14.98 23.10 -36.97
C GLU A 535 -13.64 23.34 -37.68
N ASP A 536 -12.61 22.54 -37.39
CA ASP A 536 -11.28 22.68 -37.99
C ASP A 536 -11.25 22.19 -39.44
N HIS A 537 -12.03 21.14 -39.74
CA HIS A 537 -12.22 20.62 -41.10
C HIS A 537 -13.10 21.54 -41.95
N LEU A 538 -14.24 22.00 -41.42
CA LEU A 538 -15.15 22.88 -42.18
C LEU A 538 -14.58 24.29 -42.40
N ALA A 539 -13.73 24.80 -41.51
CA ALA A 539 -13.09 26.10 -41.66
C ALA A 539 -11.77 26.07 -42.46
N GLY A 540 -11.37 24.91 -43.02
CA GLY A 540 -10.11 24.77 -43.75
C GLY A 540 -8.84 25.01 -42.90
N ARG A 541 -8.95 24.94 -41.56
CA ARG A 541 -7.83 25.12 -40.62
C ARG A 541 -7.05 23.83 -40.39
N SER A 542 -7.69 22.69 -40.65
CA SER A 542 -7.06 21.38 -40.81
C SER A 542 -5.98 21.39 -41.89
N LYS A 543 -4.81 20.77 -41.62
CA LYS A 543 -3.76 20.52 -42.64
C LYS A 543 -4.10 19.34 -43.58
N LYS A 544 -5.34 18.84 -43.57
CA LYS A 544 -5.81 17.69 -44.34
C LYS A 544 -6.83 18.15 -45.40
N HIS A 545 -7.10 17.29 -46.39
CA HIS A 545 -8.10 17.56 -47.43
C HIS A 545 -9.50 17.83 -46.85
N PRO A 546 -10.35 18.64 -47.53
CA PRO A 546 -11.74 18.83 -47.15
C PRO A 546 -12.49 17.50 -47.02
N LEU A 547 -13.43 17.42 -46.08
CA LEU A 547 -14.23 16.20 -45.90
C LEU A 547 -15.13 15.98 -47.13
N PRO A 548 -15.11 14.78 -47.76
CA PRO A 548 -15.97 14.48 -48.91
C PRO A 548 -17.44 14.35 -48.48
N TRP A 549 -18.37 14.61 -49.40
CA TRP A 549 -19.79 14.75 -49.07
C TRP A 549 -20.39 13.51 -48.38
N GLN A 550 -19.94 12.32 -48.78
CA GLN A 550 -20.35 11.03 -48.20
C GLN A 550 -20.08 11.01 -46.69
N LEU A 551 -18.89 11.46 -46.29
CA LEU A 551 -18.46 11.52 -44.89
C LEU A 551 -19.23 12.61 -44.13
N ARG A 552 -19.54 13.75 -44.77
CA ARG A 552 -20.38 14.80 -44.16
C ARG A 552 -21.81 14.33 -43.90
N LEU A 553 -22.41 13.56 -44.80
CA LEU A 553 -23.74 12.97 -44.59
C LEU A 553 -23.73 11.83 -43.57
N LYS A 554 -22.64 11.04 -43.50
CA LYS A 554 -22.42 10.09 -42.41
C LYS A 554 -22.41 10.81 -41.06
N ILE A 555 -21.58 11.84 -40.90
CA ILE A 555 -21.49 12.67 -39.68
C ILE A 555 -22.86 13.24 -39.30
N ALA A 556 -23.65 13.75 -40.26
CA ALA A 556 -25.01 14.19 -40.00
C ALA A 556 -25.91 13.07 -39.45
N SER A 557 -25.81 11.85 -39.99
CA SER A 557 -26.57 10.69 -39.51
C SER A 557 -26.15 10.25 -38.10
N GLU A 558 -24.85 10.28 -37.80
CA GLU A 558 -24.28 9.94 -36.50
C GLU A 558 -24.77 10.91 -35.41
N ILE A 559 -24.72 12.22 -35.67
CA ILE A 559 -25.24 13.25 -34.77
C ILE A 559 -26.76 13.06 -34.54
N CYS A 560 -27.51 12.76 -35.60
CA CYS A 560 -28.96 12.48 -35.50
C CYS A 560 -29.24 11.27 -34.60
N SER A 561 -28.45 10.20 -34.70
CA SER A 561 -28.55 9.01 -33.84
C SER A 561 -28.32 9.33 -32.36
N VAL A 562 -27.31 10.15 -32.03
CA VAL A 562 -27.04 10.56 -30.64
C VAL A 562 -28.21 11.35 -30.07
N LEU A 563 -28.75 12.32 -30.82
CA LEU A 563 -29.87 13.13 -30.36
C LEU A 563 -31.13 12.28 -30.11
N LEU A 564 -31.44 11.34 -31.01
CA LEU A 564 -32.54 10.39 -30.81
C LEU A 564 -32.36 9.52 -29.55
N PHE A 565 -31.12 9.10 -29.26
CA PHE A 565 -30.79 8.36 -28.04
C PHE A 565 -30.94 9.22 -26.77
N LEU A 566 -30.36 10.43 -26.74
CA LEU A 566 -30.42 11.35 -25.60
C LEU A 566 -31.85 11.82 -25.31
N HIS A 567 -32.62 12.17 -26.35
CA HIS A 567 -34.00 12.64 -26.21
C HIS A 567 -34.99 11.53 -25.88
N SER A 568 -34.60 10.26 -26.02
CA SER A 568 -35.45 9.09 -25.79
C SER A 568 -36.11 9.07 -24.41
N LYS A 569 -37.24 8.36 -24.29
CA LYS A 569 -37.97 8.19 -23.02
C LYS A 569 -37.16 7.52 -21.89
N ARG A 570 -36.01 6.91 -22.19
CA ARG A 570 -35.11 6.27 -21.21
C ARG A 570 -33.97 7.18 -20.73
N CYS A 571 -33.58 8.18 -21.52
CA CYS A 571 -32.44 9.04 -21.22
C CYS A 571 -32.89 10.44 -20.79
N PHE A 572 -33.80 11.07 -21.55
CA PHE A 572 -34.35 12.41 -21.26
C PHE A 572 -33.30 13.54 -21.15
N ILE A 573 -32.07 13.34 -21.65
CA ILE A 573 -31.01 14.35 -21.59
C ILE A 573 -31.12 15.29 -22.81
N VAL A 574 -30.89 16.58 -22.57
CA VAL A 574 -30.74 17.63 -23.60
C VAL A 574 -29.25 17.99 -23.69
N HIS A 575 -28.71 18.13 -24.90
CA HIS A 575 -27.30 18.43 -25.09
C HIS A 575 -26.98 19.93 -24.87
N GLY A 576 -27.82 20.82 -25.40
CA GLY A 576 -27.84 22.27 -25.16
C GLY A 576 -26.65 23.08 -25.72
N ASN A 577 -25.52 22.44 -26.04
CA ASN A 577 -24.33 23.08 -26.59
C ASN A 577 -23.85 22.34 -27.87
N LEU A 578 -24.76 22.02 -28.79
CA LEU A 578 -24.42 21.33 -30.03
C LEU A 578 -23.86 22.32 -31.06
N LYS A 579 -22.59 22.15 -31.45
CA LYS A 579 -21.88 22.96 -32.45
C LYS A 579 -20.69 22.17 -33.04
N PRO A 580 -20.15 22.52 -34.22
CA PRO A 580 -19.07 21.76 -34.85
C PRO A 580 -17.77 21.68 -34.04
N SER A 581 -17.46 22.67 -33.21
CA SER A 581 -16.30 22.59 -32.30
C SER A 581 -16.47 21.60 -31.16
N ASN A 582 -17.70 21.14 -30.93
CA ASN A 582 -18.03 20.11 -29.94
C ASN A 582 -18.26 18.72 -30.59
N ILE A 583 -18.17 18.62 -31.93
CA ILE A 583 -18.24 17.36 -32.68
C ILE A 583 -16.81 16.98 -33.06
N LEU A 584 -16.28 15.93 -32.42
CA LEU A 584 -14.91 15.47 -32.59
C LEU A 584 -14.86 14.25 -33.52
N LEU A 585 -13.74 14.01 -34.19
CA LEU A 585 -13.57 12.89 -35.12
C LEU A 585 -12.48 11.92 -34.61
N ASP A 586 -12.80 10.62 -34.55
CA ASP A 586 -11.84 9.57 -34.23
C ASP A 586 -10.87 9.32 -35.40
N GLY A 587 -9.90 8.39 -35.23
CA GLY A 587 -8.94 8.04 -36.29
C GLY A 587 -9.59 7.53 -37.59
N ASN A 588 -10.78 6.94 -37.51
CA ASN A 588 -11.58 6.42 -38.62
C ASN A 588 -12.58 7.45 -39.17
N PHE A 589 -12.50 8.71 -38.73
CA PHE A 589 -13.47 9.79 -39.01
C PHE A 589 -14.93 9.48 -38.58
N VAL A 590 -15.13 8.57 -37.63
CA VAL A 590 -16.41 8.43 -36.91
C VAL A 590 -16.58 9.64 -36.01
N SER A 591 -17.72 10.32 -36.09
CA SER A 591 -17.97 11.49 -35.24
C SER A 591 -18.45 11.10 -33.85
N LYS A 592 -17.96 11.85 -32.86
CA LYS A 592 -18.36 11.75 -31.46
C LYS A 592 -18.70 13.12 -30.88
N ILE A 593 -19.90 13.26 -30.33
CA ILE A 593 -20.34 14.51 -29.68
C ILE A 593 -19.70 14.60 -28.29
N SER A 594 -19.03 15.72 -28.03
CA SER A 594 -18.46 16.09 -26.73
C SER A 594 -19.31 17.16 -26.05
N ASN A 595 -19.07 17.38 -24.75
CA ASN A 595 -19.68 18.47 -23.97
C ASN A 595 -21.18 18.27 -23.62
N LEU A 596 -21.61 17.01 -23.49
CA LEU A 596 -22.86 16.65 -22.81
C LEU A 596 -22.84 17.16 -21.35
N GLY A 597 -24.01 17.53 -20.81
CA GLY A 597 -24.15 18.05 -19.44
C GLY A 597 -23.75 19.53 -19.27
N MET A 598 -22.76 19.99 -20.05
CA MET A 598 -22.06 21.28 -19.92
C MET A 598 -22.92 22.57 -19.89
N THR A 599 -24.24 22.48 -20.07
CA THR A 599 -25.19 23.56 -19.75
C THR A 599 -25.32 23.87 -18.25
N GLY A 600 -25.05 22.92 -17.34
CA GLY A 600 -25.18 23.12 -15.89
C GLY A 600 -24.19 24.13 -15.28
N PHE A 601 -23.06 24.33 -15.95
CA PHE A 601 -21.89 25.08 -15.52
C PHE A 601 -22.01 26.61 -15.74
N GLN A 602 -23.10 27.06 -16.36
CA GLN A 602 -23.31 28.49 -16.66
C GLN A 602 -23.65 29.23 -15.36
N ASN A 603 -22.69 30.00 -14.85
CA ASN A 603 -22.84 30.80 -13.63
C ASN A 603 -24.09 31.69 -13.71
N LYS A 604 -24.99 31.52 -12.74
CA LYS A 604 -26.21 32.33 -12.61
C LYS A 604 -25.90 33.78 -12.22
N ASP A 605 -24.76 33.99 -11.56
CA ASP A 605 -24.21 35.30 -11.24
C ASP A 605 -23.60 35.92 -12.50
N GLY A 606 -24.27 36.94 -13.05
CA GLY A 606 -23.91 37.58 -14.33
C GLY A 606 -22.64 38.45 -14.33
N ARG A 607 -21.55 38.01 -13.68
CA ARG A 607 -20.25 38.72 -13.72
C ARG A 607 -19.53 38.48 -15.05
N ASP A 608 -19.20 39.59 -15.70
CA ASP A 608 -18.91 39.67 -17.13
C ASP A 608 -17.41 39.62 -17.43
N LEU A 609 -16.89 38.43 -17.76
CA LEU A 609 -15.47 38.24 -18.14
C LEU A 609 -15.23 37.45 -19.43
N SER A 610 -16.25 36.84 -20.05
CA SER A 610 -16.07 35.98 -21.24
C SER A 610 -16.85 36.44 -22.50
N ARG A 611 -17.57 37.57 -22.44
CA ARG A 611 -18.44 38.03 -23.57
C ARG A 611 -17.71 38.31 -24.88
N LYS A 612 -16.38 38.54 -24.88
CA LYS A 612 -15.63 38.92 -26.10
C LYS A 612 -15.34 37.75 -27.06
N ASN A 613 -15.26 36.51 -26.58
CA ASN A 613 -14.81 35.39 -27.42
C ASN A 613 -15.95 34.52 -27.97
N ASN A 614 -17.18 34.68 -27.48
CA ASN A 614 -18.25 33.68 -27.65
C ASN A 614 -19.38 34.08 -28.64
N LEU A 615 -19.13 35.06 -29.52
CA LEU A 615 -20.13 35.55 -30.49
C LEU A 615 -20.60 34.43 -31.44
N GLU A 616 -19.68 33.67 -32.05
CA GLU A 616 -20.04 32.55 -32.94
C GLU A 616 -20.77 31.42 -32.21
N ALA A 617 -20.40 31.13 -30.95
CA ALA A 617 -21.06 30.11 -30.15
C ALA A 617 -22.54 30.44 -29.88
N SER A 618 -22.90 31.73 -29.87
CA SER A 618 -24.30 32.17 -29.74
C SER A 618 -25.12 32.00 -31.02
N LEU A 619 -24.50 31.77 -32.20
CA LEU A 619 -25.22 31.64 -33.47
C LEU A 619 -25.82 30.23 -33.69
N TYR A 620 -25.31 29.22 -32.98
CA TYR A 620 -25.86 27.85 -32.99
C TYR A 620 -27.04 27.68 -32.01
N ARG A 621 -27.26 28.63 -31.11
CA ARG A 621 -28.25 28.54 -30.01
C ARG A 621 -29.66 28.91 -30.50
N ASP A 622 -30.66 28.11 -30.11
CA ASP A 622 -32.09 28.44 -30.32
C ASP A 622 -32.39 29.85 -29.78
N PRO A 623 -32.86 30.80 -30.61
CA PRO A 623 -33.18 32.17 -30.18
C PRO A 623 -34.16 32.22 -29.00
N ARG A 624 -35.08 31.24 -28.90
CA ARG A 624 -36.07 31.16 -27.81
C ARG A 624 -35.49 30.60 -26.50
N VAL A 625 -34.23 30.16 -26.48
CA VAL A 625 -33.49 29.67 -25.29
C VAL A 625 -32.63 30.76 -24.62
N ALA A 626 -32.76 32.02 -25.02
CA ALA A 626 -32.09 33.17 -24.39
C ALA A 626 -32.30 33.31 -22.86
N ARG A 627 -33.25 32.56 -22.26
CA ARG A 627 -33.49 32.49 -20.79
C ARG A 627 -32.94 31.22 -20.12
N GLY A 628 -32.01 30.49 -20.75
CA GLY A 628 -31.26 29.38 -20.16
C GLY A 628 -32.01 28.04 -19.99
N ARG A 629 -33.29 27.93 -20.42
CA ARG A 629 -34.03 26.66 -20.44
C ARG A 629 -33.88 25.96 -21.79
N TYR A 630 -32.83 25.15 -21.91
CA TYR A 630 -32.61 24.25 -23.05
C TYR A 630 -33.70 23.15 -23.09
N THR A 631 -34.12 22.77 -24.29
CA THR A 631 -35.11 21.70 -24.52
C THR A 631 -34.71 20.83 -25.72
N ARG A 632 -35.37 19.69 -25.93
CA ARG A 632 -35.10 18.81 -27.09
C ARG A 632 -35.16 19.59 -28.41
N GLU A 633 -36.16 20.44 -28.57
CA GLU A 633 -36.38 21.24 -29.78
C GLU A 633 -35.26 22.29 -30.00
N SER A 634 -34.50 22.64 -28.96
CA SER A 634 -33.33 23.51 -29.08
C SER A 634 -32.07 22.78 -29.58
N ASP A 635 -31.93 21.49 -29.27
CA ASP A 635 -30.93 20.64 -29.93
C ASP A 635 -31.31 20.41 -31.41
N VAL A 636 -32.60 20.27 -31.72
CA VAL A 636 -33.09 20.19 -33.12
C VAL A 636 -32.73 21.45 -33.91
N TYR A 637 -32.89 22.64 -33.32
CA TYR A 637 -32.45 23.90 -33.96
C TYR A 637 -30.94 23.90 -34.21
N SER A 638 -30.16 23.56 -33.17
CA SER A 638 -28.69 23.51 -33.24
C SER A 638 -28.21 22.49 -34.30
N PHE A 639 -28.89 21.35 -34.39
CA PHE A 639 -28.68 20.32 -35.42
C PHE A 639 -28.97 20.86 -36.82
N GLY A 640 -30.06 21.62 -37.01
CA GLY A 640 -30.37 22.27 -38.28
C GLY A 640 -29.24 23.19 -38.76
N ILE A 641 -28.69 24.01 -37.86
CA ILE A 641 -27.54 24.87 -38.16
C ILE A 641 -26.30 24.03 -38.54
N VAL A 642 -26.01 22.95 -37.80
CA VAL A 642 -24.90 22.03 -38.09
C VAL A 642 -25.08 21.31 -39.44
N LEU A 643 -26.29 20.90 -39.79
CA LEU A 643 -26.61 20.26 -41.08
C LEU A 643 -26.40 21.23 -42.25
N LEU A 644 -26.90 22.47 -42.15
CA LEU A 644 -26.65 23.49 -43.17
C LEU A 644 -25.16 23.86 -43.28
N ARG A 645 -24.43 23.87 -42.16
CA ARG A 645 -22.96 24.02 -42.10
C ARG A 645 -22.23 22.90 -42.83
N LEU A 646 -22.63 21.63 -42.67
CA LEU A 646 -22.01 20.49 -43.34
C LEU A 646 -22.17 20.56 -44.87
N LEU A 647 -23.35 20.97 -45.34
CA LEU A 647 -23.70 21.04 -46.77
C LEU A 647 -23.04 22.22 -47.50
N THR A 648 -22.77 23.33 -46.80
CA THR A 648 -22.33 24.60 -47.42
C THR A 648 -20.93 25.08 -47.02
N ALA A 649 -20.38 24.60 -45.89
CA ALA A 649 -19.19 25.13 -45.21
C ALA A 649 -19.20 26.65 -44.91
N ARG A 650 -20.35 27.34 -45.04
CA ARG A 650 -20.46 28.79 -44.89
C ARG A 650 -20.47 29.24 -43.42
N PRO A 651 -20.03 30.48 -43.12
CA PRO A 651 -20.14 31.06 -41.78
C PRO A 651 -21.60 31.24 -41.36
N VAL A 652 -21.87 31.10 -40.06
CA VAL A 652 -23.24 30.98 -39.54
C VAL A 652 -24.04 32.29 -39.61
N SER A 653 -23.37 33.44 -39.60
CA SER A 653 -23.95 34.78 -39.42
C SER A 653 -25.01 35.20 -40.45
N SER A 654 -25.05 34.55 -41.62
CA SER A 654 -26.10 34.73 -42.63
C SER A 654 -26.68 33.41 -43.16
N LEU A 655 -26.19 32.26 -42.67
CA LEU A 655 -26.40 30.92 -43.24
C LEU A 655 -27.87 30.59 -43.53
N VAL A 656 -28.75 30.69 -42.53
CA VAL A 656 -30.17 30.28 -42.67
C VAL A 656 -30.89 31.13 -43.73
N ARG A 657 -30.64 32.44 -43.75
CA ARG A 657 -31.23 33.37 -44.72
C ARG A 657 -30.70 33.12 -46.13
N ASP A 658 -29.38 33.00 -46.28
CA ASP A 658 -28.76 32.86 -47.59
C ASP A 658 -29.12 31.50 -48.23
N VAL A 659 -29.24 30.44 -47.40
CA VAL A 659 -29.76 29.12 -47.83
C VAL A 659 -31.24 29.18 -48.19
N TRP A 660 -32.07 29.88 -47.41
CA TRP A 660 -33.50 30.10 -47.74
C TRP A 660 -33.65 30.80 -49.09
N CYS A 661 -32.94 31.91 -49.30
CA CYS A 661 -32.97 32.64 -50.58
C CYS A 661 -32.52 31.78 -51.77
N ALA A 662 -31.49 30.94 -51.61
CA ALA A 662 -31.05 30.02 -52.66
C ALA A 662 -32.07 28.89 -52.94
N MET A 663 -32.80 28.43 -51.92
CA MET A 663 -33.88 27.45 -52.07
C MET A 663 -35.06 28.03 -52.87
N GLU A 664 -35.54 29.21 -52.48
CA GLU A 664 -36.64 29.92 -53.17
C GLU A 664 -36.25 30.32 -54.61
N ALA A 665 -35.00 30.70 -54.84
CA ALA A 665 -34.47 31.01 -56.18
C ALA A 665 -34.09 29.75 -57.00
N GLY A 666 -34.40 28.54 -56.52
CA GLY A 666 -34.05 27.27 -57.18
C GLY A 666 -32.54 27.01 -57.36
N SER A 667 -31.69 27.89 -56.84
CA SER A 667 -30.26 28.01 -57.14
C SER A 667 -29.39 27.25 -56.14
N VAL A 668 -29.88 26.11 -55.65
CA VAL A 668 -29.33 25.33 -54.53
C VAL A 668 -27.88 24.87 -54.78
N GLU A 669 -27.50 24.59 -56.02
CA GLU A 669 -26.12 24.21 -56.38
C GLU A 669 -25.10 25.30 -56.00
N THR A 670 -25.48 26.59 -56.01
CA THR A 670 -24.59 27.72 -55.74
C THR A 670 -24.21 27.90 -54.27
N ILE A 671 -24.93 27.25 -53.34
CA ILE A 671 -24.66 27.30 -51.90
C ILE A 671 -23.88 26.10 -51.38
N LEU A 672 -23.81 25.00 -52.15
CA LEU A 672 -23.12 23.78 -51.75
C LEU A 672 -21.60 23.93 -51.77
N ASP A 673 -20.94 23.22 -50.86
CA ASP A 673 -19.48 23.19 -50.81
C ASP A 673 -18.93 22.24 -51.87
N TYR A 674 -18.55 22.79 -53.02
CA TYR A 674 -17.91 22.09 -54.13
C TYR A 674 -16.57 21.44 -53.76
N SER A 675 -15.92 21.83 -52.65
CA SER A 675 -14.70 21.14 -52.17
C SER A 675 -14.99 19.74 -51.59
N ALA A 676 -16.26 19.41 -51.33
CA ALA A 676 -16.69 18.08 -50.89
C ALA A 676 -16.95 17.08 -52.04
N GLY A 677 -16.78 17.51 -53.31
CA GLY A 677 -17.09 16.70 -54.50
C GLY A 677 -18.56 16.76 -54.93
N ASP A 678 -18.94 15.86 -55.84
CA ASP A 678 -20.23 15.89 -56.55
C ASP A 678 -21.42 15.48 -55.67
N TRP A 679 -22.12 16.48 -55.11
CA TRP A 679 -23.25 16.29 -54.22
C TRP A 679 -24.48 15.65 -54.90
N PRO A 680 -25.15 14.65 -54.29
CA PRO A 680 -26.39 14.08 -54.80
C PRO A 680 -27.57 15.04 -54.60
N LEU A 681 -27.89 15.81 -55.65
CA LEU A 681 -28.77 16.98 -55.57
C LEU A 681 -30.16 16.72 -54.95
N GLU A 682 -30.85 15.63 -55.30
CA GLU A 682 -32.21 15.38 -54.79
C GLU A 682 -32.26 15.05 -53.29
N PRO A 683 -31.46 14.11 -52.74
CA PRO A 683 -31.28 13.98 -51.29
C PRO A 683 -30.85 15.28 -50.62
N VAL A 684 -29.96 16.06 -51.24
CA VAL A 684 -29.42 17.30 -50.66
C VAL A 684 -30.45 18.42 -50.60
N LYS A 685 -31.27 18.64 -51.63
CA LYS A 685 -32.43 19.55 -51.59
C LYS A 685 -33.38 19.21 -50.44
N ARG A 686 -33.64 17.91 -50.23
CA ARG A 686 -34.48 17.44 -49.11
C ARG A 686 -33.82 17.69 -47.74
N LEU A 687 -32.51 17.47 -47.61
CA LEU A 687 -31.76 17.78 -46.39
C LEU A 687 -31.67 19.28 -46.10
N ILE A 688 -31.58 20.14 -47.12
CA ILE A 688 -31.65 21.60 -46.97
C ILE A 688 -33.03 22.03 -46.48
N SER A 689 -34.10 21.52 -47.09
CA SER A 689 -35.48 21.77 -46.65
C SER A 689 -35.68 21.34 -45.19
N LEU A 690 -35.18 20.17 -44.80
CA LEU A 690 -35.21 19.69 -43.42
C LEU A 690 -34.37 20.55 -42.47
N GLY A 691 -33.17 20.99 -42.88
CA GLY A 691 -32.32 21.89 -42.10
C GLY A 691 -32.98 23.25 -41.84
N LEU A 692 -33.55 23.86 -42.88
CA LEU A 692 -34.36 25.08 -42.78
C LEU A 692 -35.60 24.89 -41.89
N LYS A 693 -36.23 23.70 -41.93
CA LYS A 693 -37.35 23.35 -41.05
C LYS A 693 -36.88 23.20 -39.59
N CYS A 694 -35.77 22.52 -39.32
CA CYS A 694 -35.16 22.47 -37.98
C CYS A 694 -34.84 23.86 -37.42
N CYS A 695 -34.43 24.81 -38.26
CA CYS A 695 -34.10 26.19 -37.90
C CYS A 695 -35.31 27.13 -37.72
N GLN A 696 -36.56 26.65 -37.78
CA GLN A 696 -37.75 27.48 -37.55
C GLN A 696 -37.78 28.09 -36.15
N GLU A 697 -38.31 29.31 -36.00
CA GLU A 697 -38.47 29.92 -34.68
C GLU A 697 -39.50 29.15 -33.82
N ASP A 698 -40.65 28.83 -34.40
CA ASP A 698 -41.70 28.07 -33.73
C ASP A 698 -41.33 26.60 -33.59
N ARG A 699 -41.20 26.15 -32.35
CA ARG A 699 -40.82 24.78 -31.98
C ARG A 699 -41.74 23.71 -32.58
N VAL A 700 -43.03 24.03 -32.75
CA VAL A 700 -44.04 23.15 -33.36
C VAL A 700 -43.81 22.96 -34.87
N ASN A 701 -43.16 23.93 -35.53
CA ASN A 701 -42.86 23.89 -36.96
C ASN A 701 -41.51 23.24 -37.28
N ARG A 702 -40.71 22.88 -36.26
CA ARG A 702 -39.41 22.21 -36.43
C ARG A 702 -39.60 20.77 -36.91
N ALA A 703 -38.65 20.26 -37.69
CA ALA A 703 -38.71 18.89 -38.19
C ALA A 703 -38.50 17.88 -37.06
N ASP A 704 -39.31 16.82 -37.01
CA ASP A 704 -39.07 15.73 -36.06
C ASP A 704 -37.87 14.88 -36.50
N LEU A 705 -36.94 14.65 -35.58
CA LEU A 705 -35.71 13.93 -35.88
C LEU A 705 -35.96 12.47 -36.27
N GLY A 706 -36.96 11.80 -35.68
CA GLY A 706 -37.17 10.36 -35.86
C GLY A 706 -38.00 10.00 -37.09
N THR A 707 -38.97 10.84 -37.43
CA THR A 707 -39.98 10.59 -38.48
C THR A 707 -39.73 11.37 -39.77
N GLU A 708 -39.08 12.54 -39.72
CA GLU A 708 -38.79 13.34 -40.92
C GLU A 708 -37.32 13.30 -41.33
N VAL A 709 -36.41 13.49 -40.37
CA VAL A 709 -34.97 13.66 -40.64
C VAL A 709 -34.26 12.31 -40.79
N TRP A 710 -34.41 11.42 -39.80
CA TRP A 710 -33.71 10.13 -39.76
C TRP A 710 -33.97 9.25 -41.00
N PRO A 711 -35.18 9.16 -41.58
CA PRO A 711 -35.39 8.37 -42.81
C PRO A 711 -34.57 8.86 -44.02
N VAL A 712 -34.16 10.14 -44.06
CA VAL A 712 -33.32 10.70 -45.13
C VAL A 712 -31.84 10.49 -44.84
N LEU A 713 -31.44 10.45 -43.56
CA LEU A 713 -30.04 10.26 -43.15
C LEU A 713 -29.62 8.80 -42.95
N LYS A 714 -30.55 7.90 -42.63
CA LYS A 714 -30.30 6.47 -42.39
C LYS A 714 -29.51 5.75 -43.50
N PRO A 715 -29.70 6.03 -44.81
CA PRO A 715 -28.88 5.40 -45.86
C PRO A 715 -27.37 5.68 -45.73
N TYR A 716 -26.97 6.77 -45.07
CA TYR A 716 -25.59 7.22 -44.97
C TYR A 716 -24.86 6.72 -43.71
N SER A 717 -25.56 6.15 -42.72
CA SER A 717 -24.92 5.67 -41.48
C SER A 717 -23.99 4.47 -41.68
N HIS A 718 -24.18 3.71 -42.77
CA HIS A 718 -23.41 2.51 -43.10
C HIS A 718 -22.20 2.78 -44.03
N LEU A 719 -21.92 4.05 -44.35
CA LEU A 719 -20.76 4.40 -45.18
C LEU A 719 -19.43 4.11 -44.47
N ASN A 720 -18.53 3.38 -45.15
CA ASN A 720 -17.16 3.19 -44.68
C ASN A 720 -16.32 4.44 -45.05
N ALA A 721 -15.77 5.11 -44.03
CA ALA A 721 -15.07 6.38 -44.19
C ALA A 721 -13.79 6.27 -45.05
N TYR A 722 -13.08 5.14 -44.98
CA TYR A 722 -11.90 4.89 -45.80
C TYR A 722 -12.24 4.87 -47.29
N LEU A 723 -13.31 4.17 -47.68
CA LEU A 723 -13.79 4.15 -49.07
C LEU A 723 -14.18 5.54 -49.57
N CYS A 724 -14.74 6.39 -48.70
CA CYS A 724 -15.10 7.77 -49.04
C CYS A 724 -13.88 8.68 -49.30
N LEU A 725 -12.73 8.39 -48.69
CA LEU A 725 -11.48 9.14 -48.89
C LEU A 725 -10.76 8.67 -50.17
N ASP A 726 -10.67 7.35 -50.36
CA ASP A 726 -10.08 6.73 -51.56
C ASP A 726 -10.86 7.05 -52.85
N SER A 727 -12.15 7.38 -52.75
CA SER A 727 -13.03 7.73 -53.88
C SER A 727 -12.60 8.96 -54.70
N THR A 728 -11.54 9.66 -54.28
CA THR A 728 -10.89 10.71 -55.07
C THR A 728 -9.86 10.18 -56.08
N SER A 729 -9.60 8.87 -56.10
CA SER A 729 -8.60 8.21 -56.93
C SER A 729 -9.20 7.08 -57.79
N SER A 730 -9.02 7.21 -59.11
CA SER A 730 -9.26 6.19 -60.15
C SER A 730 -10.73 5.86 -60.53
N HIS A 731 -10.86 5.14 -61.65
CA HIS A 731 -12.07 5.01 -62.46
C HIS A 731 -13.06 3.94 -62.00
N MET A 732 -14.25 3.97 -62.61
CA MET A 732 -15.32 2.95 -62.51
C MET A 732 -14.82 1.50 -62.50
N GLU A 733 -15.34 0.72 -61.54
CA GLU A 733 -15.59 -0.71 -61.76
C GLU A 733 -16.91 -1.15 -61.08
N SER A 734 -17.36 -2.38 -61.35
CA SER A 734 -18.79 -2.74 -61.35
C SER A 734 -19.43 -3.02 -59.99
N LYS A 735 -20.76 -2.80 -59.90
CA LYS A 735 -21.62 -3.22 -58.79
C LYS A 735 -21.56 -4.74 -58.55
N GLY A 736 -21.26 -5.17 -57.33
CA GLY A 736 -21.53 -6.55 -56.89
C GLY A 736 -20.74 -6.99 -55.64
N ARG A 737 -21.45 -7.47 -54.62
CA ARG A 737 -20.95 -7.97 -53.31
C ARG A 737 -20.24 -6.91 -52.43
N GLY A 738 -20.28 -7.12 -51.12
CA GLY A 738 -19.48 -6.35 -50.17
C GLY A 738 -17.99 -6.70 -50.27
N ARG A 739 -17.10 -5.75 -49.94
CA ARG A 739 -15.65 -6.05 -49.90
C ARG A 739 -15.36 -7.12 -48.84
N ILE A 740 -14.62 -8.14 -49.26
CA ILE A 740 -14.11 -9.22 -48.42
C ILE A 740 -13.32 -8.64 -47.22
N PRO A 741 -13.63 -9.02 -45.97
CA PRO A 741 -12.78 -8.71 -44.82
C PRO A 741 -11.36 -9.27 -44.98
N SER A 742 -10.34 -8.44 -44.79
CA SER A 742 -8.95 -8.80 -45.10
C SER A 742 -8.40 -10.01 -44.32
N HIS A 743 -8.97 -10.33 -43.16
CA HIS A 743 -8.59 -11.50 -42.36
C HIS A 743 -9.22 -12.82 -42.85
N PHE A 744 -10.13 -12.77 -43.83
CA PHE A 744 -10.61 -13.95 -44.56
C PHE A 744 -9.74 -14.29 -45.78
N VAL A 745 -8.83 -13.39 -46.18
CA VAL A 745 -7.98 -13.55 -47.36
C VAL A 745 -6.71 -14.31 -47.00
N CYS A 746 -6.39 -15.36 -47.75
CA CYS A 746 -5.13 -16.09 -47.60
C CYS A 746 -3.94 -15.19 -47.99
N PRO A 747 -2.91 -15.02 -47.13
CA PRO A 747 -1.76 -14.19 -47.48
C PRO A 747 -0.96 -14.64 -48.72
N ILE A 748 -0.99 -15.94 -49.04
CA ILE A 748 -0.27 -16.52 -50.18
C ILE A 748 -1.08 -16.42 -51.47
N PHE A 749 -2.35 -16.86 -51.46
CA PHE A 749 -3.19 -16.90 -52.66
C PHE A 749 -3.93 -15.59 -52.95
N GLN A 750 -4.08 -14.70 -51.97
CA GLN A 750 -4.87 -13.46 -52.07
C GLN A 750 -6.37 -13.67 -52.41
N GLU A 751 -6.88 -14.89 -52.20
CA GLU A 751 -8.29 -15.28 -52.28
C GLU A 751 -8.89 -15.57 -50.89
N VAL A 752 -10.22 -15.65 -50.78
CA VAL A 752 -10.91 -16.09 -49.55
C VAL A 752 -10.52 -17.52 -49.19
N MET A 753 -10.14 -17.74 -47.92
CA MET A 753 -9.81 -19.07 -47.41
C MET A 753 -11.04 -19.97 -47.35
N LYS A 754 -10.91 -21.18 -47.86
CA LYS A 754 -11.93 -22.25 -47.84
C LYS A 754 -11.60 -23.29 -46.78
N ASP A 755 -10.32 -23.59 -46.58
CA ASP A 755 -9.84 -24.48 -45.51
C ASP A 755 -8.69 -23.80 -44.74
N PRO A 756 -8.99 -22.89 -43.78
CA PRO A 756 -7.99 -22.07 -43.09
C PRO A 756 -7.24 -22.85 -42.00
N TYR A 757 -5.91 -22.87 -42.06
CA TYR A 757 -5.02 -23.52 -41.09
C TYR A 757 -3.97 -22.55 -40.52
N ILE A 758 -3.72 -22.68 -39.22
CA ILE A 758 -2.66 -21.97 -38.49
C ILE A 758 -1.35 -22.75 -38.63
N ALA A 759 -0.26 -22.04 -38.96
CA ALA A 759 1.11 -22.57 -38.91
C ALA A 759 1.81 -22.16 -37.60
N ALA A 760 3.03 -22.66 -37.36
CA ALA A 760 3.79 -22.40 -36.14
C ALA A 760 4.14 -20.91 -35.89
N ASP A 761 4.03 -20.05 -36.89
CA ASP A 761 4.17 -18.58 -36.76
C ASP A 761 2.91 -17.88 -36.20
N GLY A 762 1.82 -18.62 -35.98
CA GLY A 762 0.52 -18.10 -35.51
C GLY A 762 -0.33 -17.45 -36.62
N PHE A 763 0.15 -17.38 -37.86
CA PHE A 763 -0.62 -16.87 -38.99
C PHE A 763 -1.50 -17.97 -39.58
N THR A 764 -2.66 -17.56 -40.12
CA THR A 764 -3.60 -18.46 -40.79
C THR A 764 -3.48 -18.35 -42.31
N TYR A 765 -3.49 -19.48 -42.99
CA TYR A 765 -3.31 -19.63 -44.43
C TYR A 765 -4.32 -20.64 -45.01
N GLU A 766 -4.55 -20.61 -46.32
CA GLU A 766 -5.25 -21.70 -47.00
C GLU A 766 -4.42 -22.98 -46.96
N LEU A 767 -5.05 -24.12 -46.63
CA LEU A 767 -4.38 -25.39 -46.42
C LEU A 767 -3.46 -25.80 -47.57
N ASP A 768 -3.93 -25.70 -48.82
CA ASP A 768 -3.16 -26.06 -50.00
C ASP A 768 -2.03 -25.06 -50.30
N ALA A 769 -2.19 -23.80 -49.91
CA ALA A 769 -1.17 -22.78 -50.08
C ALA A 769 0.04 -23.01 -49.15
N ILE A 770 -0.22 -23.20 -47.85
CA ILE A 770 0.84 -23.43 -46.87
C ILE A 770 1.47 -24.82 -47.02
N LYS A 771 0.70 -25.86 -47.40
CA LYS A 771 1.27 -27.15 -47.82
C LYS A 771 2.14 -27.02 -49.06
N GLY A 772 1.71 -26.26 -50.07
CA GLY A 772 2.50 -26.01 -51.28
C GLY A 772 3.83 -25.34 -50.97
N TRP A 773 3.83 -24.36 -50.06
CA TRP A 773 5.03 -23.68 -49.57
C TRP A 773 6.00 -24.64 -48.85
N LEU A 774 5.52 -25.38 -47.85
CA LEU A 774 6.33 -26.33 -47.09
C LEU A 774 6.87 -27.47 -47.96
N ASN A 775 6.03 -28.03 -48.84
CA ASN A 775 6.42 -29.10 -49.78
C ASN A 775 7.42 -28.62 -50.85
N SER A 776 7.56 -27.30 -51.07
CA SER A 776 8.59 -26.72 -51.95
C SER A 776 9.96 -26.65 -51.29
N GLY A 777 10.10 -27.09 -50.03
CA GLY A 777 11.36 -27.12 -49.28
C GLY A 777 11.63 -25.86 -48.46
N HIS A 778 10.64 -24.98 -48.28
CA HIS A 778 10.75 -23.83 -47.39
C HIS A 778 10.40 -24.20 -45.94
N ASP A 779 11.26 -23.83 -45.00
CA ASP A 779 11.05 -23.97 -43.56
C ASP A 779 10.84 -22.62 -42.86
N THR A 780 10.49 -21.58 -43.63
CA THR A 780 10.22 -20.21 -43.15
C THR A 780 8.74 -19.82 -43.28
N SER A 781 8.32 -18.91 -42.42
CA SER A 781 7.01 -18.25 -42.42
C SER A 781 6.82 -17.44 -43.71
N PRO A 782 5.76 -17.68 -44.51
CA PRO A 782 5.43 -16.85 -45.68
C PRO A 782 5.21 -15.37 -45.34
N MET A 783 4.74 -15.05 -44.13
CA MET A 783 4.42 -13.69 -43.69
C MET A 783 5.62 -12.92 -43.11
N THR A 784 6.54 -13.58 -42.44
CA THR A 784 7.65 -12.92 -41.71
C THR A 784 9.03 -13.29 -42.24
N ASN A 785 9.14 -14.31 -43.08
CA ASN A 785 10.38 -14.94 -43.55
C ASN A 785 11.33 -15.42 -42.43
N LEU A 786 10.82 -15.57 -41.20
CA LEU A 786 11.50 -16.21 -40.08
C LEU A 786 11.34 -17.73 -40.16
N LYS A 787 12.31 -18.50 -39.66
CA LYS A 787 12.23 -19.96 -39.58
C LYS A 787 11.05 -20.38 -38.69
N LEU A 788 10.28 -21.38 -39.11
CA LEU A 788 9.20 -21.97 -38.32
C LEU A 788 9.75 -22.97 -37.29
N ASP A 789 9.20 -22.97 -36.07
CA ASP A 789 9.59 -23.91 -35.02
C ASP A 789 9.21 -25.37 -35.36
N ASN A 790 8.16 -25.56 -36.14
CA ASN A 790 7.75 -26.85 -36.70
C ASN A 790 6.92 -26.64 -37.98
N CYS A 791 6.61 -27.74 -38.68
CA CYS A 791 5.79 -27.74 -39.90
C CYS A 791 4.38 -28.33 -39.68
N GLU A 792 3.91 -28.37 -38.43
CA GLU A 792 2.54 -28.81 -38.12
C GLU A 792 1.54 -27.70 -38.45
N LEU A 793 0.34 -28.10 -38.90
CA LEU A 793 -0.72 -27.21 -39.34
C LEU A 793 -1.99 -27.54 -38.57
N ILE A 794 -2.57 -26.54 -37.90
CA ILE A 794 -3.73 -26.70 -37.01
C ILE A 794 -4.98 -26.09 -37.69
N PRO A 795 -6.09 -26.83 -37.86
CA PRO A 795 -7.29 -26.29 -38.51
C PRO A 795 -7.89 -25.13 -37.71
N ASN A 796 -8.13 -23.98 -38.36
CA ASN A 796 -8.73 -22.80 -37.75
C ASN A 796 -10.26 -22.81 -37.93
N TYR A 797 -10.93 -23.74 -37.23
CA TYR A 797 -12.39 -23.88 -37.29
C TYR A 797 -13.14 -22.58 -36.94
N ALA A 798 -12.59 -21.73 -36.07
CA ALA A 798 -13.20 -20.45 -35.72
C ALA A 798 -13.26 -19.49 -36.93
N LEU A 799 -12.17 -19.39 -37.69
CA LEU A 799 -12.14 -18.58 -38.91
C LEU A 799 -12.98 -19.21 -40.03
N TYR A 800 -12.96 -20.55 -40.16
CA TYR A 800 -13.81 -21.28 -41.11
C TYR A 800 -15.31 -20.97 -40.91
N TYR A 801 -15.81 -21.04 -39.68
CA TYR A 801 -17.20 -20.71 -39.39
C TYR A 801 -17.52 -19.22 -39.61
N ALA A 802 -16.60 -18.31 -39.27
CA ALA A 802 -16.79 -16.87 -39.53
C ALA A 802 -16.85 -16.53 -41.03
N ILE A 803 -16.08 -17.22 -41.87
CA ILE A 803 -16.16 -17.11 -43.34
C ILE A 803 -17.49 -17.67 -43.83
N GLN A 804 -17.92 -18.83 -43.34
CA GLN A 804 -19.20 -19.43 -43.72
C GLN A 804 -20.42 -18.60 -43.30
N GLU A 805 -20.35 -17.91 -42.16
CA GLU A 805 -21.40 -16.97 -41.73
C GLU A 805 -21.44 -15.73 -42.64
N TRP A 806 -20.29 -15.16 -42.99
CA TRP A 806 -20.18 -14.03 -43.92
C TRP A 806 -20.60 -14.37 -45.36
N GLU A 807 -20.32 -15.58 -45.86
CA GLU A 807 -20.81 -16.04 -47.18
C GLU A 807 -22.34 -16.20 -47.23
N GLN A 808 -23.00 -16.22 -46.07
CA GLN A 808 -24.46 -16.38 -45.92
C GLN A 808 -25.19 -15.06 -45.58
N GLU A 809 -24.49 -13.94 -45.38
CA GLU A 809 -25.13 -12.62 -45.25
C GLU A 809 -25.68 -12.12 -46.63
N PRO A 810 -26.93 -11.62 -46.70
CA PRO A 810 -27.64 -11.31 -47.95
C PRO A 810 -27.38 -9.92 -48.56
#